data_AF-A0A1Y4S0S0-F1
#
_entry.id   AF-A0A1Y4S0S0-F1
#
_cell.length_a   1.000
_cell.length_b   1.000
_cell.length_c   1.000
_cell.angle_alpha   90.00
_cell.angle_beta   90.00
_cell.angle_gamma   90.00
#
_symmetry.space_group_name_H-M   'P 1'
#
loop_
_entity.id
_entity.type
_entity.pdbx_description
1 polymer ?
#
loop_
_entity_poly.entity_id
_entity_poly.type
_entity_poly.pdbx_seq_one_letter_code
_entity_poly.pdbx_strand_id
1 'polypeptide(L)'
;MYHMLSVKTKRRLIAVLILSLAAAAALGWWGASVPFQQVIATLPAGETIYGIDRGEDQFRFFQTDESGALLAEIRRDVRDGSAYRSYDCLVRDGDAVYVLERKADIVSDLILSETVYYCNFAQGRLEAVWELPVEDNTQDNNLAIQVRDGVLYCFRTDYTGKTATARLYKAMEGSDLIEVVAFETDIGVGFTDFYASASGKVAFTTPAGEIYVFEPGEEPEAVFPRTEGEPLLLFADDGADGLYAAGPDGRVYRMDLSGTGRAVYTFDRAEREIPDRGISAVAFDTDGTCTAAVSDGSVLGIFRESGAVTLEKLNAPAGHIALRALLGFLTVWALAALVYLAARVFLLLTRGKVPIVTKLLCAFLPILIASLVVVNALVNAIFRQELVDGQYERLYLLTSQQTATLNTTYIKEIDTTDAFDNVYFYEIRSALNVLPNQGEIHRPSGGTQEVYNSNYFWLYKLEGEQLVSLICEQDYVGVPVEARYSAAVAEEFYQVAETGETIRTSFRDDLGTWTILLTPVLDKNGDVVAVIETGDTQQSLDYAVEQGARTLTLVNLSVLAVLAVLLSAVIAYSLHPLGILKRRVQEISDGNLGVQAPERGRDEVAEITRAFNAMSRSVAFRDKEIRMTSDGYSRFVPARVFDLLEKSSVIDVRLEDQTSVEATVLNCSVGAFDDIARSLRSREMFRLINQVLSRLVPVVDATGGLVDRFDRAGLLAIYTERPDRALDAAVQLCQTLRPAQLEEAKGQDLAFHVTLSAGPAMIGIVGAEERLEAMTISEHTSFTSFLRPLAVRYGASVLITGSAAALIPDFETRYHARTIGFVQMRTLDRLERLYDVYDGDDELTRQRKEETKAQFERGVALFCSKEYYDARLLFIEVLKKHRQDQAAKHYLYLCDTYYREENGGEHPVWLESY
;
A
#
# COMPACT_ATOMS: atom_id res chain seq x y z
N MET A 1 1.52 6.41 32.09
CA MET A 1 0.83 6.67 30.81
C MET A 1 -0.56 6.01 30.78
N TYR A 2 -1.38 6.21 31.84
CA TYR A 2 -2.72 5.59 31.97
C TYR A 2 -3.82 6.57 32.46
N HIS A 3 -3.52 7.87 32.48
CA HIS A 3 -4.47 8.91 32.88
C HIS A 3 -4.36 10.09 31.92
N MET A 4 -5.04 10.00 30.78
CA MET A 4 -5.57 11.15 30.01
C MET A 4 -6.28 10.64 28.73
N LEU A 5 -7.30 9.81 28.90
CA LEU A 5 -8.34 9.68 27.87
C LEU A 5 -9.36 10.80 28.15
N SER A 6 -9.51 11.74 27.21
CA SER A 6 -10.46 12.85 27.35
C SER A 6 -11.86 12.31 27.66
N VAL A 7 -12.69 13.08 28.37
CA VAL A 7 -14.08 12.69 28.70
C VAL A 7 -14.87 12.30 27.44
N LYS A 8 -14.59 12.94 26.29
CA LYS A 8 -15.15 12.56 24.97
C LYS A 8 -14.70 11.17 24.51
N THR A 9 -13.44 10.81 24.73
CA THR A 9 -12.89 9.51 24.34
C THR A 9 -13.44 8.38 25.22
N LYS A 10 -13.62 8.62 26.53
CA LYS A 10 -14.28 7.66 27.43
C LYS A 10 -15.75 7.43 27.07
N ARG A 11 -16.52 8.48 26.77
CA ARG A 11 -17.92 8.35 26.32
C ARG A 11 -18.04 7.57 25.01
N ARG A 12 -17.13 7.77 24.05
CA ARG A 12 -17.10 6.99 22.80
C ARG A 12 -16.75 5.53 23.04
N LEU A 13 -15.80 5.24 23.92
CA LEU A 13 -15.43 3.86 24.27
C LEU A 13 -16.56 3.12 24.97
N ILE A 14 -17.26 3.80 25.90
CA ILE A 14 -18.45 3.25 26.58
C ILE A 14 -19.59 3.01 25.58
N ALA A 15 -19.83 3.94 24.65
CA ALA A 15 -20.85 3.76 23.61
C ALA A 15 -20.53 2.56 22.69
N VAL A 16 -19.27 2.38 22.28
CA VAL A 16 -18.83 1.22 21.50
C VAL A 16 -18.94 -0.08 22.29
N LEU A 17 -18.63 -0.05 23.60
CA LEU A 17 -18.79 -1.21 24.48
C LEU A 17 -20.27 -1.60 24.64
N ILE A 18 -21.16 -0.62 24.82
CA ILE A 18 -22.61 -0.85 24.91
C ILE A 18 -23.16 -1.36 23.56
N LEU A 19 -22.75 -0.78 22.43
CA LEU A 19 -23.15 -1.24 21.10
C LEU A 19 -22.63 -2.65 20.79
N SER A 20 -21.41 -2.99 21.20
CA SER A 20 -20.85 -4.33 21.01
C SER A 20 -21.49 -5.37 21.93
N LEU A 21 -21.83 -5.01 23.17
CA LEU A 21 -22.64 -5.86 24.06
C LEU A 21 -24.06 -6.04 23.52
N ALA A 22 -24.68 -4.98 23.00
CA ALA A 22 -26.00 -5.06 22.36
C ALA A 22 -25.96 -5.91 21.09
N ALA A 23 -24.92 -5.77 20.25
CA ALA A 23 -24.72 -6.61 19.07
C ALA A 23 -24.44 -8.07 19.44
N ALA A 24 -23.64 -8.32 20.48
CA ALA A 24 -23.38 -9.66 21.00
C ALA A 24 -24.64 -10.32 21.59
N ALA A 25 -25.45 -9.56 22.32
CA ALA A 25 -26.74 -10.01 22.84
C ALA A 25 -27.73 -10.29 21.70
N ALA A 26 -27.79 -9.41 20.70
CA ALA A 26 -28.59 -9.60 19.50
C ALA A 26 -28.15 -10.85 18.72
N LEU A 27 -26.84 -11.05 18.52
CA LEU A 27 -26.27 -12.23 17.84
C LEU A 27 -26.48 -13.53 18.63
N GLY A 28 -26.42 -13.47 19.97
CA GLY A 28 -26.80 -14.59 20.83
C GLY A 28 -28.27 -14.95 20.68
N TRP A 29 -29.15 -13.95 20.67
CA TRP A 29 -30.59 -14.13 20.45
C TRP A 29 -30.93 -14.61 19.03
N TRP A 30 -30.19 -14.15 18.02
CA TRP A 30 -30.39 -14.54 16.61
C TRP A 30 -30.03 -16.00 16.31
N GLY A 31 -29.58 -16.75 17.32
CA GLY A 31 -29.35 -18.20 17.25
C GLY A 31 -29.90 -18.97 18.45
N ALA A 32 -30.79 -18.36 19.24
CA ALA A 32 -31.41 -18.99 20.40
C ALA A 32 -32.49 -20.01 20.01
N SER A 33 -33.10 -19.81 18.85
CA SER A 33 -33.95 -20.79 18.20
C SER A 33 -33.58 -20.87 16.74
N VAL A 34 -33.50 -22.07 16.20
CA VAL A 34 -33.25 -22.34 14.80
C VAL A 34 -34.57 -22.84 14.20
N PRO A 35 -35.21 -22.07 13.31
CA PRO A 35 -36.42 -22.55 12.64
C PRO A 35 -36.09 -23.82 11.85
N PHE A 36 -37.06 -24.72 11.76
CA PHE A 36 -36.96 -25.79 10.76
C PHE A 36 -36.97 -25.14 9.38
N GLN A 37 -36.05 -25.57 8.51
CA GLN A 37 -36.09 -25.17 7.12
C GLN A 37 -36.96 -26.16 6.34
N GLN A 38 -36.70 -27.45 6.53
CA GLN A 38 -37.44 -28.52 5.90
C GLN A 38 -37.13 -29.85 6.58
N VAL A 39 -38.03 -30.32 7.44
CA VAL A 39 -37.94 -31.66 8.03
C VAL A 39 -38.29 -32.69 6.96
N ILE A 40 -37.29 -33.48 6.56
CA ILE A 40 -37.41 -34.52 5.52
C ILE A 40 -37.58 -35.92 6.12
N ALA A 41 -37.22 -36.10 7.40
CA ALA A 41 -37.43 -37.35 8.11
C ALA A 41 -37.66 -37.04 9.60
N THR A 42 -38.52 -37.83 10.23
CA THR A 42 -38.79 -37.77 11.67
C THR A 42 -38.92 -39.19 12.21
N LEU A 43 -38.51 -39.41 13.45
CA LEU A 43 -38.56 -40.71 14.10
C LEU A 43 -38.77 -40.53 15.62
N PRO A 44 -39.95 -40.85 16.14
CA PRO A 44 -40.23 -40.78 17.57
C PRO A 44 -39.65 -41.99 18.32
N ALA A 45 -39.16 -41.74 19.53
CA ALA A 45 -38.66 -42.75 20.47
C ALA A 45 -38.98 -42.30 21.92
N GLY A 46 -40.16 -42.66 22.41
CA GLY A 46 -40.70 -42.21 23.69
C GLY A 46 -40.86 -40.69 23.75
N GLU A 47 -40.17 -40.05 24.70
CA GLU A 47 -40.15 -38.58 24.86
C GLU A 47 -39.11 -37.88 23.97
N THR A 48 -38.30 -38.65 23.23
CA THR A 48 -37.26 -38.13 22.34
C THR A 48 -37.71 -38.23 20.89
N ILE A 49 -37.40 -37.21 20.10
CA ILE A 49 -37.69 -37.19 18.68
C ILE A 49 -36.38 -36.98 17.93
N TYR A 50 -36.11 -37.87 16.99
CA TYR A 50 -35.04 -37.74 16.03
C TYR A 50 -35.61 -37.20 14.72
N GLY A 51 -34.81 -36.46 13.98
CA GLY A 51 -35.20 -36.04 12.65
C GLY A 51 -34.06 -35.47 11.86
N ILE A 52 -34.35 -35.22 10.58
CA ILE A 52 -33.41 -34.63 9.62
C ILE A 52 -34.08 -33.35 9.09
N ASP A 53 -33.45 -32.21 9.38
CA ASP A 53 -33.81 -30.90 8.86
C ASP A 53 -32.84 -30.54 7.73
N ARG A 54 -33.33 -30.48 6.50
CA ARG A 54 -32.57 -30.10 5.32
C ARG A 54 -32.49 -28.58 5.21
N GLY A 55 -31.27 -28.04 5.38
CA GLY A 55 -30.99 -26.65 5.06
C GLY A 55 -30.50 -26.47 3.62
N GLU A 56 -30.26 -25.21 3.22
CA GLU A 56 -29.71 -24.89 1.88
C GLU A 56 -28.36 -25.56 1.61
N ASP A 57 -27.43 -25.47 2.58
CA ASP A 57 -26.06 -25.98 2.43
C ASP A 57 -25.75 -27.22 3.28
N GLN A 58 -26.56 -27.48 4.32
CA GLN A 58 -26.29 -28.54 5.29
C GLN A 58 -27.56 -29.26 5.73
N PHE A 59 -27.48 -30.58 5.87
CA PHE A 59 -28.41 -31.39 6.63
C PHE A 59 -28.08 -31.31 8.12
N ARG A 60 -29.13 -31.15 8.93
CA ARG A 60 -29.06 -31.23 10.39
C ARG A 60 -29.87 -32.43 10.86
N PHE A 61 -29.17 -33.46 11.30
CA PHE A 61 -29.76 -34.50 12.11
C PHE A 61 -29.91 -33.93 13.51
N PHE A 62 -31.12 -33.93 14.05
CA PHE A 62 -31.41 -33.39 15.37
C PHE A 62 -32.01 -34.47 16.27
N GLN A 63 -31.69 -34.36 17.55
CA GLN A 63 -32.35 -35.05 18.64
C GLN A 63 -32.98 -33.98 19.51
N THR A 64 -34.29 -34.02 19.72
CA THR A 64 -35.04 -33.03 20.49
C THR A 64 -36.00 -33.69 21.48
N ASP A 65 -36.35 -32.97 22.55
CA ASP A 65 -37.53 -33.28 23.35
C ASP A 65 -38.80 -32.65 22.73
N GLU A 66 -39.96 -32.96 23.30
CA GLU A 66 -41.27 -32.43 22.89
C GLU A 66 -41.42 -30.91 23.05
N SER A 67 -40.56 -30.26 23.84
CA SER A 67 -40.55 -28.80 23.97
C SER A 67 -39.77 -28.11 22.84
N GLY A 68 -39.14 -28.90 21.97
CA GLY A 68 -38.24 -28.43 20.93
C GLY A 68 -36.84 -28.12 21.45
N ALA A 69 -36.44 -28.57 22.64
CA ALA A 69 -35.08 -28.36 23.13
C ALA A 69 -34.10 -29.30 22.42
N LEU A 70 -33.11 -28.73 21.72
CA LEU A 70 -32.10 -29.49 21.00
C LEU A 70 -31.15 -30.20 21.98
N LEU A 71 -31.20 -31.53 22.02
CA LEU A 71 -30.40 -32.41 22.87
C LEU A 71 -29.04 -32.71 22.22
N ALA A 72 -29.04 -33.06 20.94
CA ALA A 72 -27.84 -33.33 20.14
C ALA A 72 -28.07 -32.99 18.67
N GLU A 73 -27.00 -32.72 17.92
CA GLU A 73 -27.06 -32.53 16.47
C GLU A 73 -25.87 -33.18 15.75
N ILE A 74 -26.10 -33.64 14.53
CA ILE A 74 -25.06 -34.04 13.57
C ILE A 74 -25.27 -33.21 12.30
N ARG A 75 -24.19 -32.66 11.76
CA ARG A 75 -24.25 -31.84 10.54
C ARG A 75 -23.52 -32.52 9.39
N ARG A 76 -24.11 -32.47 8.20
CA ARG A 76 -23.51 -32.98 6.96
C ARG A 76 -23.75 -31.97 5.86
N ASP A 77 -22.75 -31.72 5.03
CA ASP A 77 -22.90 -30.81 3.90
C ASP A 77 -23.79 -31.46 2.84
N VAL A 78 -24.68 -30.69 2.21
CA VAL A 78 -25.53 -31.15 1.11
C VAL A 78 -24.67 -31.54 -0.09
N ARG A 79 -23.58 -30.81 -0.35
CA ARG A 79 -22.68 -31.05 -1.48
C ARG A 79 -21.35 -31.68 -1.04
N ASP A 80 -20.79 -32.51 -1.91
CA ASP A 80 -19.49 -33.18 -1.78
C ASP A 80 -18.75 -33.12 -3.13
N GLY A 81 -18.13 -31.97 -3.42
CA GLY A 81 -17.43 -31.76 -4.68
C GLY A 81 -18.39 -31.65 -5.86
N SER A 82 -18.36 -32.61 -6.79
CA SER A 82 -19.30 -32.72 -7.91
C SER A 82 -20.52 -33.59 -7.60
N ALA A 83 -20.61 -34.13 -6.38
CA ALA A 83 -21.74 -34.92 -5.93
C ALA A 83 -22.61 -34.14 -4.93
N TYR A 84 -23.87 -34.51 -4.83
CA TYR A 84 -24.75 -34.10 -3.75
C TYR A 84 -25.22 -35.30 -2.94
N ARG A 85 -25.59 -35.05 -1.68
CA ARG A 85 -26.11 -36.04 -0.75
C ARG A 85 -27.62 -35.88 -0.62
N SER A 86 -28.33 -36.98 -0.61
CA SER A 86 -29.68 -37.07 -0.03
C SER A 86 -29.65 -38.09 1.11
N TYR A 87 -30.61 -37.95 2.02
CA TYR A 87 -30.74 -38.83 3.18
C TYR A 87 -32.18 -39.30 3.26
N ASP A 88 -32.33 -40.62 3.25
CA ASP A 88 -33.62 -41.29 3.24
C ASP A 88 -33.67 -42.34 4.36
N CYS A 89 -34.88 -42.83 4.66
CA CYS A 89 -35.11 -43.96 5.55
C CYS A 89 -34.42 -43.82 6.93
N LEU A 90 -34.79 -42.79 7.71
CA LEU A 90 -34.37 -42.69 9.11
C LEU A 90 -35.07 -43.78 9.93
N VAL A 91 -34.32 -44.81 10.33
CA VAL A 91 -34.85 -46.00 11.02
C VAL A 91 -34.16 -46.22 12.37
N ARG A 92 -34.77 -47.00 13.26
CA ARG A 92 -34.17 -47.39 14.53
C ARG A 92 -34.16 -48.90 14.74
N ASP A 93 -33.20 -49.35 15.57
CA ASP A 93 -33.12 -50.69 16.14
C ASP A 93 -32.83 -50.53 17.64
N GLY A 94 -33.89 -50.59 18.46
CA GLY A 94 -33.83 -50.16 19.86
C GLY A 94 -33.49 -48.67 19.99
N ASP A 95 -32.38 -48.35 20.68
CA ASP A 95 -31.86 -46.99 20.86
C ASP A 95 -30.89 -46.56 19.73
N ALA A 96 -30.52 -47.47 18.83
CA ALA A 96 -29.63 -47.17 17.71
C ALA A 96 -30.43 -46.59 16.54
N VAL A 97 -29.97 -45.47 15.97
CA VAL A 97 -30.60 -44.81 14.83
C VAL A 97 -29.70 -44.94 13.61
N TYR A 98 -30.30 -45.28 12.47
CA TYR A 98 -29.62 -45.44 11.18
C TYR A 98 -30.28 -44.60 10.10
N VAL A 99 -29.51 -44.24 9.08
CA VAL A 99 -29.98 -43.48 7.91
C VAL A 99 -29.31 -43.99 6.64
N LEU A 100 -30.03 -44.00 5.52
CA LEU A 100 -29.46 -44.22 4.19
C LEU A 100 -28.95 -42.89 3.62
N GLU A 101 -27.67 -42.80 3.30
CA GLU A 101 -27.09 -41.72 2.50
C GLU A 101 -27.02 -42.18 1.05
N ARG A 102 -27.61 -41.41 0.13
CA ARG A 102 -27.35 -41.54 -1.30
C ARG A 102 -26.46 -40.39 -1.74
N LYS A 103 -25.42 -40.69 -2.51
CA LYS A 103 -24.61 -39.67 -3.19
C LYS A 103 -24.84 -39.79 -4.68
N ALA A 104 -25.25 -38.70 -5.32
CA ALA A 104 -25.45 -38.64 -6.76
C ALA A 104 -24.59 -37.54 -7.38
N ASP A 105 -24.18 -37.70 -8.64
CA ASP A 105 -23.47 -36.65 -9.38
C ASP A 105 -24.42 -35.49 -9.71
N ILE A 106 -23.98 -34.25 -9.50
CA ILE A 106 -24.83 -33.05 -9.65
C ILE A 106 -25.25 -32.81 -11.11
N VAL A 107 -24.47 -33.30 -12.08
CA VAL A 107 -24.73 -33.04 -13.51
C VAL A 107 -25.51 -34.19 -14.14
N SER A 108 -25.18 -35.44 -13.81
CA SER A 108 -25.85 -36.61 -14.39
C SER A 108 -27.01 -37.16 -13.57
N ASP A 109 -27.10 -36.78 -12.30
CA ASP A 109 -28.03 -37.33 -11.32
C ASP A 109 -27.88 -38.85 -11.08
N LEU A 110 -26.77 -39.44 -11.55
CA LEU A 110 -26.48 -40.85 -11.36
C LEU A 110 -25.99 -41.11 -9.94
N ILE A 111 -26.51 -42.17 -9.31
CA ILE A 111 -26.06 -42.60 -8.00
C ILE A 111 -24.60 -43.07 -8.09
N LEU A 112 -23.74 -42.48 -7.26
CA LEU A 112 -22.32 -42.80 -7.12
C LEU A 112 -22.07 -43.80 -5.99
N SER A 113 -22.82 -43.68 -4.90
CA SER A 113 -22.71 -44.56 -3.74
C SER A 113 -23.97 -44.50 -2.87
N GLU A 114 -24.37 -45.62 -2.31
CA GLU A 114 -25.39 -45.71 -1.26
C GLU A 114 -24.77 -46.33 -0.01
N THR A 115 -24.97 -45.70 1.14
CA THR A 115 -24.33 -46.12 2.39
C THR A 115 -25.27 -45.93 3.56
N VAL A 116 -25.45 -46.97 4.37
CA VAL A 116 -26.20 -46.91 5.61
C VAL A 116 -25.27 -46.51 6.74
N TYR A 117 -25.62 -45.43 7.43
CA TYR A 117 -24.86 -44.88 8.54
C TYR A 117 -25.58 -45.08 9.87
N TYR A 118 -24.81 -45.38 10.91
CA TYR A 118 -25.23 -45.24 12.30
C TYR A 118 -25.10 -43.76 12.74
N CYS A 119 -26.19 -43.20 13.24
CA CYS A 119 -26.27 -41.82 13.74
C CYS A 119 -25.74 -41.73 15.17
N ASN A 120 -24.43 -41.59 15.34
CA ASN A 120 -23.80 -41.44 16.65
C ASN A 120 -23.95 -39.99 17.19
N PHE A 121 -25.13 -39.69 17.74
CA PHE A 121 -25.45 -38.37 18.31
C PHE A 121 -24.54 -37.98 19.48
N ALA A 122 -24.03 -38.96 20.26
CA ALA A 122 -23.10 -38.71 21.36
C ALA A 122 -21.74 -38.17 20.88
N GLN A 123 -21.29 -38.60 19.70
CA GLN A 123 -20.05 -38.14 19.07
C GLN A 123 -20.27 -37.05 18.01
N GLY A 124 -21.52 -36.74 17.67
CA GLY A 124 -21.86 -35.74 16.67
C GLY A 124 -21.43 -36.13 15.24
N ARG A 125 -21.43 -37.42 14.89
CA ARG A 125 -20.99 -37.91 13.57
C ARG A 125 -21.80 -39.12 13.08
N LEU A 126 -21.88 -39.27 11.77
CA LEU A 126 -22.39 -40.49 11.12
C LEU A 126 -21.24 -41.49 10.94
N GLU A 127 -21.45 -42.75 11.32
CA GLU A 127 -20.49 -43.86 11.19
C GLU A 127 -20.99 -44.85 10.14
N ALA A 128 -20.24 -45.09 9.08
CA ALA A 128 -20.66 -45.98 7.99
C ALA A 128 -20.69 -47.43 8.49
N VAL A 129 -21.78 -48.14 8.22
CA VAL A 129 -22.00 -49.53 8.70
C VAL A 129 -22.14 -50.50 7.54
N TRP A 130 -22.94 -50.14 6.53
CA TRP A 130 -23.15 -50.95 5.33
C TRP A 130 -23.01 -50.10 4.06
N GLU A 131 -22.22 -50.59 3.09
CA GLU A 131 -22.16 -50.02 1.74
C GLU A 131 -23.04 -50.89 0.82
N LEU A 132 -24.00 -50.26 0.16
CA LEU A 132 -24.92 -50.94 -0.75
C LEU A 132 -24.34 -50.92 -2.17
N PRO A 133 -24.45 -52.02 -2.94
CA PRO A 133 -23.99 -52.08 -4.31
C PRO A 133 -24.85 -51.17 -5.17
N VAL A 134 -24.19 -50.36 -5.99
CA VAL A 134 -24.83 -49.47 -6.97
C VAL A 134 -24.56 -50.04 -8.35
N GLU A 135 -25.62 -50.24 -9.13
CA GLU A 135 -25.53 -50.63 -10.54
C GLU A 135 -25.20 -49.45 -11.45
N ASP A 136 -24.43 -49.73 -12.51
CA ASP A 136 -24.01 -48.73 -13.49
C ASP A 136 -25.23 -48.04 -14.14
N ASN A 137 -25.20 -46.71 -14.22
CA ASN A 137 -26.21 -45.87 -14.89
C ASN A 137 -27.62 -45.90 -14.27
N THR A 138 -27.74 -46.12 -12.96
CA THR A 138 -29.03 -46.08 -12.26
C THR A 138 -29.23 -44.75 -11.51
N GLN A 139 -30.44 -44.21 -11.60
CA GLN A 139 -30.91 -43.05 -10.83
C GLN A 139 -31.65 -43.46 -9.55
N ASP A 140 -32.12 -44.72 -9.46
CA ASP A 140 -32.79 -45.26 -8.29
C ASP A 140 -32.56 -46.78 -8.20
N ASN A 141 -32.19 -47.31 -7.02
CA ASN A 141 -31.67 -48.69 -6.89
C ASN A 141 -32.17 -49.44 -5.65
N ASN A 142 -32.45 -48.72 -4.55
CA ASN A 142 -32.94 -49.27 -3.29
C ASN A 142 -34.20 -48.50 -2.88
N LEU A 143 -35.31 -49.20 -2.67
CA LEU A 143 -36.61 -48.61 -2.35
C LEU A 143 -36.65 -48.03 -0.93
N ALA A 144 -36.18 -48.80 0.06
CA ALA A 144 -36.01 -48.37 1.44
C ALA A 144 -35.01 -49.27 2.19
N ILE A 145 -34.76 -48.97 3.48
CA ILE A 145 -33.99 -49.83 4.39
C ILE A 145 -34.72 -50.04 5.72
N GLN A 146 -34.45 -51.15 6.39
CA GLN A 146 -34.79 -51.37 7.80
C GLN A 146 -33.64 -52.08 8.51
N VAL A 147 -33.45 -51.79 9.81
CA VAL A 147 -32.45 -52.46 10.64
C VAL A 147 -33.18 -53.10 11.81
N ARG A 148 -32.95 -54.39 12.06
CA ARG A 148 -33.55 -55.14 13.17
C ARG A 148 -32.58 -56.16 13.73
N ASP A 149 -32.42 -56.20 15.04
CA ASP A 149 -31.50 -57.11 15.74
C ASP A 149 -30.07 -57.07 15.13
N GLY A 150 -29.63 -55.89 14.69
CA GLY A 150 -28.34 -55.67 14.01
C GLY A 150 -28.26 -56.22 12.57
N VAL A 151 -29.38 -56.59 11.96
CA VAL A 151 -29.48 -57.06 10.57
C VAL A 151 -30.16 -56.00 9.72
N LEU A 152 -29.49 -55.57 8.66
CA LEU A 152 -30.04 -54.71 7.62
C LEU A 152 -30.92 -55.53 6.69
N TYR A 153 -32.11 -55.01 6.37
CA TYR A 153 -32.99 -55.46 5.30
C TYR A 153 -33.12 -54.32 4.30
N CYS A 154 -32.87 -54.58 3.02
CA CYS A 154 -33.05 -53.59 1.96
C CYS A 154 -33.73 -54.20 0.74
N PHE A 155 -34.45 -53.37 0.02
CA PHE A 155 -35.29 -53.81 -1.08
C PHE A 155 -34.82 -53.17 -2.37
N ARG A 156 -34.43 -53.98 -3.37
CA ARG A 156 -33.96 -53.50 -4.67
C ARG A 156 -35.00 -53.77 -5.73
N THR A 157 -35.22 -52.80 -6.61
CA THR A 157 -36.25 -52.86 -7.63
C THR A 157 -35.65 -52.64 -9.00
N ASP A 158 -35.93 -53.56 -9.93
CA ASP A 158 -35.59 -53.46 -11.35
C ASP A 158 -36.87 -53.25 -12.17
N TYR A 159 -36.90 -52.18 -12.95
CA TYR A 159 -38.05 -51.83 -13.79
C TYR A 159 -37.77 -52.18 -15.24
N THR A 160 -38.54 -53.09 -15.84
CA THR A 160 -38.36 -53.50 -17.24
C THR A 160 -39.67 -53.50 -18.02
N GLY A 161 -39.92 -52.42 -18.76
CA GLY A 161 -41.08 -52.33 -19.65
C GLY A 161 -42.40 -52.32 -18.88
N LYS A 162 -43.11 -53.45 -18.82
CA LYS A 162 -44.38 -53.60 -18.09
C LYS A 162 -44.23 -54.27 -16.73
N THR A 163 -43.11 -54.95 -16.46
CA THR A 163 -42.89 -55.70 -15.23
C THR A 163 -41.90 -55.00 -14.31
N ALA A 164 -42.13 -55.12 -13.00
CA ALA A 164 -41.22 -54.70 -11.95
C ALA A 164 -40.73 -55.94 -11.18
N THR A 165 -39.41 -56.09 -11.05
CA THR A 165 -38.78 -57.15 -10.25
C THR A 165 -38.29 -56.56 -8.94
N ALA A 166 -38.53 -57.29 -7.87
CA ALA A 166 -38.40 -56.84 -6.51
C ALA A 166 -37.52 -57.86 -5.77
N ARG A 167 -36.37 -57.46 -5.22
CA ARG A 167 -35.45 -58.35 -4.52
C ARG A 167 -35.19 -57.86 -3.11
N LEU A 168 -35.55 -58.67 -2.12
CA LEU A 168 -35.25 -58.42 -0.72
C LEU A 168 -33.87 -58.98 -0.39
N TYR A 169 -33.00 -58.13 0.15
CA TYR A 169 -31.68 -58.51 0.65
C TYR A 169 -31.62 -58.35 2.16
N LYS A 170 -30.71 -59.11 2.78
CA LYS A 170 -30.30 -58.91 4.17
C LYS A 170 -28.79 -58.92 4.32
N ALA A 171 -28.27 -58.16 5.28
CA ALA A 171 -26.85 -58.14 5.63
C ALA A 171 -26.65 -57.97 7.14
N MET A 172 -25.76 -58.76 7.74
CA MET A 172 -25.22 -58.44 9.07
C MET A 172 -24.11 -57.39 8.93
N GLU A 173 -23.80 -56.67 10.01
CA GLU A 173 -22.69 -55.73 10.03
C GLU A 173 -21.39 -56.36 9.51
N GLY A 174 -20.77 -55.74 8.49
CA GLY A 174 -19.52 -56.21 7.87
C GLY A 174 -19.64 -57.45 6.99
N SER A 175 -20.84 -57.87 6.60
CA SER A 175 -21.08 -58.98 5.67
C SER A 175 -21.71 -58.52 4.35
N ASP A 176 -21.50 -59.29 3.28
CA ASP A 176 -22.11 -59.04 1.97
C ASP A 176 -23.64 -59.24 2.02
N LEU A 177 -24.37 -58.54 1.14
CA LEU A 177 -25.81 -58.70 0.99
C LEU A 177 -26.18 -60.09 0.49
N ILE A 178 -27.13 -60.71 1.18
CA ILE A 178 -27.68 -62.03 0.86
C ILE A 178 -29.11 -61.84 0.37
N GLU A 179 -29.40 -62.29 -0.85
CA GLU A 179 -30.76 -62.31 -1.38
C GLU A 179 -31.63 -63.29 -0.58
N VAL A 180 -32.77 -62.80 -0.10
CA VAL A 180 -33.75 -63.57 0.69
C VAL A 180 -34.86 -64.08 -0.22
N VAL A 181 -35.43 -63.21 -1.05
CA VAL A 181 -36.50 -63.52 -1.99
C VAL A 181 -36.47 -62.56 -3.17
N ALA A 182 -36.90 -63.04 -4.34
CA ALA A 182 -37.20 -62.22 -5.51
C ALA A 182 -38.66 -62.45 -5.93
N PHE A 183 -39.37 -61.39 -6.29
CA PHE A 183 -40.72 -61.48 -6.85
C PHE A 183 -40.89 -60.53 -8.04
N GLU A 184 -41.73 -60.91 -8.98
CA GLU A 184 -42.04 -60.17 -10.20
C GLU A 184 -43.52 -59.81 -10.20
N THR A 185 -43.86 -58.58 -10.59
CA THR A 185 -45.24 -58.13 -10.72
C THR A 185 -45.47 -57.31 -12.00
N ASP A 186 -46.67 -57.41 -12.56
CA ASP A 186 -47.14 -56.70 -13.78
C ASP A 186 -47.92 -55.42 -13.44
N ILE A 187 -48.06 -55.11 -12.14
CA ILE A 187 -48.98 -54.07 -11.65
C ILE A 187 -48.32 -52.68 -11.75
N GLY A 188 -48.68 -51.93 -12.79
CA GLY A 188 -48.95 -50.49 -12.74
C GLY A 188 -48.18 -49.56 -11.79
N VAL A 189 -46.85 -49.43 -11.76
CA VAL A 189 -45.77 -50.15 -12.45
C VAL A 189 -44.55 -50.15 -11.51
N GLY A 190 -44.68 -50.71 -10.30
CA GLY A 190 -43.59 -50.63 -9.32
C GLY A 190 -43.88 -50.99 -7.88
N PHE A 191 -42.90 -50.65 -7.04
CA PHE A 191 -43.01 -50.68 -5.58
C PHE A 191 -42.87 -49.26 -5.09
N THR A 192 -43.65 -48.87 -4.08
CA THR A 192 -43.61 -47.52 -3.51
C THR A 192 -42.94 -47.50 -2.15
N ASP A 193 -43.21 -48.49 -1.30
CA ASP A 193 -42.56 -48.66 -0.01
C ASP A 193 -42.59 -50.13 0.43
N PHE A 194 -41.78 -50.51 1.41
CA PHE A 194 -41.83 -51.84 2.02
C PHE A 194 -41.60 -51.81 3.54
N TYR A 195 -42.11 -52.86 4.19
CA TYR A 195 -41.99 -53.06 5.61
C TYR A 195 -41.67 -54.51 5.95
N ALA A 196 -40.61 -54.76 6.73
CA ALA A 196 -40.36 -56.07 7.32
C ALA A 196 -40.87 -56.06 8.77
N SER A 197 -41.69 -57.02 9.19
CA SER A 197 -42.27 -57.10 10.54
C SER A 197 -41.39 -57.88 11.54
N ALA A 198 -41.74 -57.85 12.83
CA ALA A 198 -41.00 -58.56 13.87
C ALA A 198 -41.19 -60.08 13.80
N SER A 199 -42.35 -60.53 13.33
CA SER A 199 -42.65 -61.93 13.01
C SER A 199 -41.94 -62.44 11.74
N GLY A 200 -41.25 -61.59 11.00
CA GLY A 200 -40.55 -61.94 9.77
C GLY A 200 -41.41 -61.89 8.50
N LYS A 201 -42.64 -61.38 8.58
CA LYS A 201 -43.48 -61.07 7.41
C LYS A 201 -42.96 -59.81 6.72
N VAL A 202 -43.19 -59.70 5.42
CA VAL A 202 -42.83 -58.53 4.62
C VAL A 202 -44.08 -58.00 3.96
N ALA A 203 -44.26 -56.68 3.99
CA ALA A 203 -45.31 -55.95 3.31
C ALA A 203 -44.70 -54.98 2.29
N PHE A 204 -45.41 -54.71 1.20
CA PHE A 204 -45.06 -53.64 0.27
C PHE A 204 -46.30 -53.05 -0.39
N THR A 205 -46.15 -51.84 -0.92
CA THR A 205 -47.19 -51.14 -1.68
C THR A 205 -46.86 -50.99 -3.16
N THR A 206 -47.89 -50.90 -3.99
CA THR A 206 -47.80 -50.56 -5.42
C THR A 206 -48.28 -49.12 -5.67
N PRO A 207 -47.93 -48.49 -6.81
CA PRO A 207 -48.45 -47.16 -7.17
C PRO A 207 -49.97 -47.10 -7.31
N ALA A 208 -50.62 -48.24 -7.55
CA ALA A 208 -52.06 -48.39 -7.55
C ALA A 208 -52.69 -48.39 -6.13
N GLY A 209 -51.88 -48.27 -5.07
CA GLY A 209 -52.34 -48.24 -3.67
C GLY A 209 -52.63 -49.61 -3.06
N GLU A 210 -52.22 -50.70 -3.73
CA GLU A 210 -52.46 -52.06 -3.22
C GLU A 210 -51.39 -52.43 -2.19
N ILE A 211 -51.80 -53.12 -1.13
CA ILE A 211 -50.88 -53.62 -0.09
C ILE A 211 -50.79 -55.13 -0.18
N TYR A 212 -49.58 -55.62 -0.36
CA TYR A 212 -49.24 -57.04 -0.38
C TYR A 212 -48.50 -57.42 0.88
N VAL A 213 -48.77 -58.62 1.41
CA VAL A 213 -48.06 -59.18 2.57
C VAL A 213 -47.68 -60.62 2.26
N PHE A 214 -46.48 -61.03 2.69
CA PHE A 214 -45.97 -62.39 2.51
C PHE A 214 -45.01 -62.80 3.63
N GLU A 215 -44.79 -64.10 3.78
CA GLU A 215 -43.66 -64.66 4.53
C GLU A 215 -42.53 -65.01 3.55
N PRO A 216 -41.25 -64.76 3.88
CA PRO A 216 -40.12 -65.09 3.02
C PRO A 216 -40.15 -66.57 2.58
N GLY A 217 -40.45 -66.80 1.29
CA GLY A 217 -40.61 -68.14 0.70
C GLY A 217 -42.03 -68.48 0.23
N GLU A 218 -43.02 -67.64 0.52
CA GLU A 218 -44.40 -67.74 0.02
C GLU A 218 -44.70 -66.66 -1.03
N GLU A 219 -45.77 -66.85 -1.82
CA GLU A 219 -46.23 -65.84 -2.78
C GLU A 219 -46.94 -64.68 -2.06
N PRO A 220 -46.74 -63.43 -2.51
CA PRO A 220 -47.47 -62.29 -1.97
C PRO A 220 -48.99 -62.37 -2.16
N GLU A 221 -49.73 -62.23 -1.06
CA GLU A 221 -51.20 -62.11 -1.07
C GLU A 221 -51.59 -60.63 -0.93
N ALA A 222 -52.50 -60.18 -1.79
CA ALA A 222 -53.10 -58.85 -1.68
C ALA A 222 -54.05 -58.82 -0.47
N VAL A 223 -53.69 -58.04 0.56
CA VAL A 223 -54.49 -57.86 1.79
C VAL A 223 -55.29 -56.56 1.79
N PHE A 224 -54.95 -55.64 0.89
CA PHE A 224 -55.73 -54.44 0.59
C PHE A 224 -55.83 -54.26 -0.93
N PRO A 225 -56.89 -54.77 -1.57
CA PRO A 225 -57.09 -54.62 -3.00
C PRO A 225 -57.62 -53.21 -3.34
N ARG A 226 -57.27 -52.75 -4.55
CA ARG A 226 -57.66 -51.50 -5.21
C ARG A 226 -59.04 -50.99 -4.75
N THR A 227 -59.08 -49.95 -3.93
CA THR A 227 -60.32 -49.26 -3.55
C THR A 227 -60.62 -48.18 -4.60
N GLU A 228 -61.89 -47.80 -4.80
CA GLU A 228 -62.32 -46.70 -5.69
C GLU A 228 -61.86 -45.29 -5.18
N GLY A 229 -60.65 -45.19 -4.62
CA GLY A 229 -60.15 -43.98 -4.00
C GLY A 229 -58.78 -44.17 -3.36
N GLU A 230 -57.80 -43.59 -4.06
CA GLU A 230 -56.57 -42.93 -3.63
C GLU A 230 -55.47 -43.72 -2.85
N PRO A 231 -54.18 -43.50 -3.18
CA PRO A 231 -53.06 -44.28 -2.66
C PRO A 231 -52.79 -44.05 -1.17
N LEU A 232 -52.35 -45.11 -0.49
CA LEU A 232 -51.98 -45.13 0.93
C LEU A 232 -50.46 -45.05 1.09
N LEU A 233 -49.96 -44.12 1.90
CA LEU A 233 -48.54 -44.10 2.32
C LEU A 233 -48.34 -45.07 3.48
N LEU A 234 -47.43 -46.04 3.37
CA LEU A 234 -47.10 -46.94 4.47
C LEU A 234 -46.18 -46.28 5.49
N PHE A 235 -46.38 -46.60 6.77
CA PHE A 235 -45.46 -46.22 7.83
C PHE A 235 -45.24 -47.40 8.79
N ALA A 236 -43.99 -47.58 9.17
CA ALA A 236 -43.57 -48.63 10.10
C ALA A 236 -44.06 -48.35 11.54
N ASP A 237 -44.53 -49.39 12.23
CA ASP A 237 -44.58 -49.44 13.70
C ASP A 237 -43.24 -50.03 14.17
N ASP A 238 -42.40 -49.25 14.85
CA ASP A 238 -41.07 -49.73 15.23
C ASP A 238 -41.17 -51.00 16.09
N GLY A 239 -40.57 -52.11 15.64
CA GLY A 239 -40.50 -53.34 16.42
C GLY A 239 -41.82 -54.10 16.63
N ALA A 240 -42.96 -53.67 16.06
CA ALA A 240 -44.24 -54.36 16.20
C ALA A 240 -44.68 -55.10 14.92
N ASP A 241 -45.57 -56.09 15.07
CA ASP A 241 -46.30 -56.68 13.93
C ASP A 241 -47.47 -55.79 13.50
N GLY A 242 -47.21 -54.50 13.32
CA GLY A 242 -48.20 -53.50 12.90
C GLY A 242 -47.67 -52.66 11.75
N LEU A 243 -48.56 -52.31 10.82
CA LEU A 243 -48.30 -51.39 9.71
C LEU A 243 -49.30 -50.24 9.80
N TYR A 244 -48.83 -49.01 9.70
CA TYR A 244 -49.70 -47.85 9.54
C TYR A 244 -49.79 -47.46 8.07
N ALA A 245 -50.91 -46.86 7.69
CA ALA A 245 -51.09 -46.30 6.36
C ALA A 245 -51.81 -44.95 6.48
N ALA A 246 -51.34 -43.88 5.84
CA ALA A 246 -52.10 -42.63 5.78
C ALA A 246 -52.87 -42.56 4.47
N GLY A 247 -54.16 -42.26 4.59
CA GLY A 247 -55.01 -41.87 3.47
C GLY A 247 -54.82 -40.41 3.10
N PRO A 248 -55.19 -40.04 1.87
CA PRO A 248 -55.15 -38.66 1.39
C PRO A 248 -56.20 -37.74 2.03
N ASP A 249 -57.15 -38.32 2.77
CA ASP A 249 -58.05 -37.60 3.68
C ASP A 249 -57.39 -37.23 5.03
N GLY A 250 -56.05 -37.38 5.14
CA GLY A 250 -55.27 -37.07 6.33
C GLY A 250 -55.45 -38.06 7.48
N ARG A 251 -56.20 -39.15 7.27
CA ARG A 251 -56.46 -40.17 8.29
C ARG A 251 -55.43 -41.28 8.27
N VAL A 252 -55.11 -41.81 9.45
CA VAL A 252 -54.12 -42.89 9.60
C VAL A 252 -54.79 -44.21 9.97
N TYR A 253 -54.66 -45.21 9.11
CA TYR A 253 -55.11 -46.58 9.30
C TYR A 253 -54.02 -47.42 9.98
N ARG A 254 -54.41 -48.39 10.83
CA ARG A 254 -53.49 -49.40 11.40
C ARG A 254 -53.91 -50.80 11.01
N MET A 255 -52.95 -51.59 10.56
CA MET A 255 -53.09 -52.97 10.15
C MET A 255 -52.24 -53.89 11.04
N ASP A 256 -52.83 -54.92 11.63
CA ASP A 256 -52.13 -55.91 12.45
C ASP A 256 -51.67 -57.10 11.59
N LEU A 257 -50.36 -57.36 11.58
CA LEU A 257 -49.69 -58.43 10.84
C LEU A 257 -49.57 -59.72 11.68
N SER A 258 -49.92 -59.72 12.97
CA SER A 258 -49.75 -60.85 13.90
C SER A 258 -50.81 -61.96 13.78
N GLY A 259 -51.87 -61.76 12.98
CA GLY A 259 -52.97 -62.71 12.77
C GLY A 259 -52.67 -63.88 11.81
N THR A 260 -53.41 -64.99 11.96
CA THR A 260 -53.31 -66.29 11.26
C THR A 260 -53.41 -66.23 9.73
N GLY A 261 -52.40 -65.68 9.07
CA GLY A 261 -52.31 -65.58 7.60
C GLY A 261 -53.17 -64.48 6.98
N ARG A 262 -53.92 -63.69 7.77
CA ARG A 262 -54.64 -62.50 7.28
C ARG A 262 -54.46 -61.35 8.23
N ALA A 263 -54.10 -60.20 7.68
CA ALA A 263 -54.02 -58.96 8.43
C ALA A 263 -55.41 -58.58 8.98
N VAL A 264 -55.49 -58.20 10.25
CA VAL A 264 -56.75 -57.80 10.91
C VAL A 264 -56.71 -56.29 11.13
N TYR A 265 -57.68 -55.59 10.55
CA TYR A 265 -57.81 -54.13 10.69
C TYR A 265 -58.35 -53.79 12.08
N THR A 266 -57.68 -52.88 12.79
CA THR A 266 -58.17 -52.30 14.04
C THR A 266 -58.39 -50.79 13.83
N PHE A 267 -59.67 -50.39 13.80
CA PHE A 267 -60.11 -49.01 13.54
C PHE A 267 -59.79 -48.01 14.66
N ASP A 268 -59.22 -48.45 15.79
CA ASP A 268 -59.12 -47.64 17.01
C ASP A 268 -58.13 -46.46 16.91
N ARG A 269 -57.20 -46.47 15.94
CA ARG A 269 -56.26 -45.36 15.68
C ARG A 269 -56.63 -44.50 14.45
N ALA A 270 -57.76 -44.81 13.79
CA ALA A 270 -58.23 -44.21 12.54
C ALA A 270 -58.78 -42.77 12.67
N GLU A 271 -58.87 -42.19 13.87
CA GLU A 271 -59.45 -40.87 14.11
C GLU A 271 -58.43 -39.72 14.21
N ARG A 272 -57.12 -39.97 14.07
CA ARG A 272 -56.13 -38.89 14.08
C ARG A 272 -56.08 -38.19 12.72
N GLU A 273 -56.68 -37.01 12.66
CA GLU A 273 -56.51 -36.06 11.54
C GLU A 273 -55.12 -35.42 11.63
N ILE A 274 -54.26 -35.71 10.66
CA ILE A 274 -53.05 -34.93 10.39
C ILE A 274 -53.48 -33.82 9.43
N PRO A 275 -53.04 -32.55 9.60
CA PRO A 275 -53.40 -31.49 8.65
C PRO A 275 -53.11 -31.89 7.20
N ASP A 276 -54.15 -31.94 6.36
CA ASP A 276 -54.18 -32.53 5.01
C ASP A 276 -53.20 -31.95 3.97
N ARG A 277 -52.31 -31.01 4.32
CA ARG A 277 -51.49 -30.28 3.35
C ARG A 277 -50.01 -30.27 3.70
N GLY A 278 -49.20 -30.79 2.77
CA GLY A 278 -47.74 -30.71 2.80
C GLY A 278 -47.10 -31.60 3.87
N ILE A 279 -47.57 -32.84 3.99
CA ILE A 279 -46.93 -33.86 4.82
C ILE A 279 -45.76 -34.45 4.02
N SER A 280 -44.53 -34.28 4.52
CA SER A 280 -43.32 -34.78 3.85
C SER A 280 -42.69 -35.99 4.54
N ALA A 281 -42.97 -36.20 5.82
CA ALA A 281 -42.42 -37.32 6.58
C ALA A 281 -43.34 -37.65 7.76
N VAL A 282 -43.67 -38.93 7.97
CA VAL A 282 -44.44 -39.39 9.13
C VAL A 282 -43.78 -40.63 9.71
N ALA A 283 -43.77 -40.74 11.04
CA ALA A 283 -43.29 -41.91 11.74
C ALA A 283 -44.08 -42.16 13.02
N PHE A 284 -44.14 -43.43 13.42
CA PHE A 284 -44.89 -43.90 14.58
C PHE A 284 -43.97 -44.64 15.56
N ASP A 285 -44.27 -44.50 16.85
CA ASP A 285 -43.66 -45.27 17.92
C ASP A 285 -44.63 -46.32 18.48
N THR A 286 -44.07 -47.32 19.15
CA THR A 286 -44.74 -48.44 19.83
C THR A 286 -45.80 -47.98 20.83
N ASP A 287 -45.57 -46.84 21.49
CA ASP A 287 -46.50 -46.22 22.45
C ASP A 287 -47.69 -45.53 21.76
N GLY A 288 -47.67 -45.42 20.43
CA GLY A 288 -48.67 -44.73 19.62
C GLY A 288 -48.43 -43.24 19.48
N THR A 289 -47.25 -42.72 19.79
CA THR A 289 -46.83 -41.36 19.42
C THR A 289 -46.63 -41.30 17.91
N CYS A 290 -47.23 -40.31 17.26
CA CYS A 290 -47.00 -40.01 15.84
C CYS A 290 -46.25 -38.70 15.72
N THR A 291 -45.22 -38.65 14.89
CA THR A 291 -44.60 -37.39 14.49
C THR A 291 -44.75 -37.23 12.99
N ALA A 292 -45.11 -36.03 12.55
CA ALA A 292 -45.20 -35.69 11.14
C ALA A 292 -44.54 -34.35 10.86
N ALA A 293 -43.78 -34.27 9.78
CA ALA A 293 -43.38 -33.02 9.16
C ALA A 293 -44.57 -32.50 8.34
N VAL A 294 -45.04 -31.28 8.64
CA VAL A 294 -46.23 -30.66 8.02
C VAL A 294 -45.87 -29.27 7.49
N SER A 295 -46.73 -28.70 6.63
CA SER A 295 -46.49 -27.39 5.98
C SER A 295 -45.17 -27.37 5.19
N ASP A 296 -45.00 -28.33 4.28
CA ASP A 296 -43.82 -28.48 3.41
C ASP A 296 -42.52 -28.73 4.20
N GLY A 297 -42.65 -29.37 5.38
CA GLY A 297 -41.54 -29.67 6.29
C GLY A 297 -41.10 -28.51 7.20
N SER A 298 -41.75 -27.35 7.14
CA SER A 298 -41.39 -26.20 7.99
C SER A 298 -41.86 -26.33 9.45
N VAL A 299 -42.75 -27.29 9.73
CA VAL A 299 -43.31 -27.53 11.07
C VAL A 299 -43.23 -29.02 11.40
N LEU A 300 -42.76 -29.34 12.60
CA LEU A 300 -42.80 -30.69 13.16
C LEU A 300 -44.01 -30.83 14.09
N GLY A 301 -45.00 -31.62 13.69
CA GLY A 301 -46.15 -32.00 14.51
C GLY A 301 -45.88 -33.26 15.32
N ILE A 302 -46.30 -33.26 16.58
CA ILE A 302 -46.22 -34.39 17.51
C ILE A 302 -47.64 -34.67 17.98
N PHE A 303 -48.18 -35.84 17.64
CA PHE A 303 -49.58 -36.21 17.85
C PHE A 303 -49.67 -37.39 18.82
N ARG A 304 -50.37 -37.19 19.94
CA ARG A 304 -50.65 -38.20 20.97
C ARG A 304 -52.13 -38.23 21.32
N GLU A 305 -52.56 -39.26 22.06
CA GLU A 305 -53.92 -39.28 22.65
C GLU A 305 -54.18 -38.10 23.58
N SER A 306 -53.14 -37.58 24.25
CA SER A 306 -53.23 -36.44 25.16
C SER A 306 -53.35 -35.07 24.45
N GLY A 307 -53.17 -35.02 23.13
CA GLY A 307 -53.19 -33.79 22.33
C GLY A 307 -52.07 -33.72 21.29
N ALA A 308 -52.08 -32.64 20.49
CA ALA A 308 -51.07 -32.35 19.48
C ALA A 308 -50.19 -31.16 19.88
N VAL A 309 -48.89 -31.26 19.64
CA VAL A 309 -47.90 -30.19 19.82
C VAL A 309 -47.25 -29.91 18.47
N THR A 310 -47.13 -28.64 18.08
CA THR A 310 -46.40 -28.24 16.87
C THR A 310 -45.15 -27.47 17.23
N LEU A 311 -44.06 -27.79 16.55
CA LEU A 311 -42.76 -27.15 16.69
C LEU A 311 -42.36 -26.52 15.35
N GLU A 312 -42.23 -25.21 15.32
CA GLU A 312 -41.72 -24.48 14.14
C GLU A 312 -40.19 -24.29 14.19
N LYS A 313 -39.58 -24.61 15.34
CA LYS A 313 -38.18 -24.32 15.62
C LYS A 313 -37.59 -25.21 16.70
N LEU A 314 -36.28 -25.40 16.64
CA LEU A 314 -35.45 -26.01 17.67
C LEU A 314 -34.84 -24.93 18.56
N ASN A 315 -34.92 -25.08 19.87
CA ASN A 315 -34.29 -24.19 20.84
C ASN A 315 -32.85 -24.65 21.08
N ALA A 316 -31.90 -23.75 20.86
CA ALA A 316 -30.49 -24.05 21.03
C ALA A 316 -30.15 -24.20 22.53
N PRO A 317 -29.17 -25.04 22.90
CA PRO A 317 -28.70 -25.15 24.28
C PRO A 317 -28.18 -23.80 24.78
N ALA A 318 -28.43 -23.46 26.04
CA ALA A 318 -28.01 -22.17 26.63
C ALA A 318 -26.50 -21.89 26.47
N GLY A 319 -25.66 -22.94 26.52
CA GLY A 319 -24.21 -22.82 26.27
C GLY A 319 -23.85 -22.40 24.85
N HIS A 320 -24.62 -22.84 23.85
CA HIS A 320 -24.42 -22.51 22.45
C HIS A 320 -24.78 -21.04 22.16
N ILE A 321 -25.85 -20.54 22.80
CA ILE A 321 -26.26 -19.13 22.77
C ILE A 321 -25.15 -18.24 23.35
N ALA A 322 -24.60 -18.63 24.51
CA ALA A 322 -23.51 -17.89 25.15
C ALA A 322 -22.24 -17.89 24.29
N LEU A 323 -21.88 -19.01 23.67
CA LEU A 323 -20.73 -19.12 22.78
C LEU A 323 -20.89 -18.25 21.52
N ARG A 324 -22.06 -18.25 20.88
CA ARG A 324 -22.34 -17.38 19.72
C ARG A 324 -22.31 -15.90 20.08
N ALA A 325 -22.87 -15.53 21.22
CA ALA A 325 -22.77 -14.16 21.73
C ALA A 325 -21.29 -13.75 21.95
N LEU A 326 -20.47 -14.64 22.51
CA LEU A 326 -19.04 -14.41 22.71
C LEU A 326 -18.28 -14.29 21.38
N LEU A 327 -18.53 -15.19 20.43
CA LEU A 327 -17.91 -15.16 19.10
C LEU A 327 -18.33 -13.90 18.33
N GLY A 328 -19.61 -13.54 18.37
CA GLY A 328 -20.12 -12.29 17.79
C GLY A 328 -19.48 -11.05 18.42
N PHE A 329 -19.29 -11.06 19.74
CA PHE A 329 -18.54 -10.01 20.42
C PHE A 329 -17.09 -9.94 19.92
N LEU A 330 -16.40 -11.08 19.83
CA LEU A 330 -15.02 -11.17 19.37
C LEU A 330 -14.87 -10.74 17.91
N THR A 331 -15.80 -11.09 17.02
CA THR A 331 -15.75 -10.69 15.61
C THR A 331 -15.94 -9.19 15.43
N VAL A 332 -16.90 -8.58 16.14
CA VAL A 332 -17.08 -7.11 16.14
C VAL A 332 -15.82 -6.41 16.63
N TRP A 333 -15.18 -6.90 17.69
CA TRP A 333 -13.93 -6.35 18.19
C TRP A 333 -12.72 -6.61 17.27
N ALA A 334 -12.66 -7.76 16.60
CA ALA A 334 -11.64 -8.05 15.59
C ALA A 334 -11.78 -7.11 14.39
N LEU A 335 -13.01 -6.89 13.90
CA LEU A 335 -13.28 -5.95 12.80
C LEU A 335 -12.93 -4.51 13.21
N ALA A 336 -13.32 -4.09 14.41
CA ALA A 336 -12.99 -2.77 14.95
C ALA A 336 -11.47 -2.60 15.14
N ALA A 337 -10.76 -3.64 15.60
CA ALA A 337 -9.30 -3.65 15.72
C ALA A 337 -8.62 -3.57 14.35
N LEU A 338 -9.16 -4.25 13.35
CA LEU A 338 -8.64 -4.25 11.97
C LEU A 338 -8.84 -2.87 11.32
N VAL A 339 -10.01 -2.26 11.48
CA VAL A 339 -10.28 -0.86 11.06
C VAL A 339 -9.37 0.12 11.81
N TYR A 340 -9.20 -0.07 13.12
CA TYR A 340 -8.29 0.76 13.93
C TYR A 340 -6.83 0.61 13.48
N LEU A 341 -6.37 -0.61 13.21
CA LEU A 341 -5.02 -0.91 12.73
C LEU A 341 -4.80 -0.30 11.35
N ALA A 342 -5.75 -0.46 10.42
CA ALA A 342 -5.71 0.15 9.10
C ALA A 342 -5.64 1.68 9.20
N ALA A 343 -6.47 2.30 10.03
CA ALA A 343 -6.43 3.74 10.29
C ALA A 343 -5.11 4.18 10.94
N ARG A 344 -4.57 3.39 11.88
CA ARG A 344 -3.27 3.63 12.53
C ARG A 344 -2.11 3.52 11.56
N VAL A 345 -2.08 2.50 10.71
CA VAL A 345 -1.09 2.29 9.66
C VAL A 345 -1.16 3.44 8.66
N PHE A 346 -2.35 3.83 8.22
CA PHE A 346 -2.54 5.02 7.38
C PHE A 346 -2.01 6.30 8.05
N LEU A 347 -2.29 6.52 9.34
CA LEU A 347 -1.79 7.66 10.10
C LEU A 347 -0.27 7.63 10.34
N LEU A 348 0.32 6.44 10.54
CA LEU A 348 1.76 6.26 10.68
C LEU A 348 2.48 6.52 9.35
N LEU A 349 1.93 6.00 8.24
CA LEU A 349 2.44 6.23 6.89
C LEU A 349 2.38 7.71 6.51
N THR A 350 1.28 8.41 6.85
CA THR A 350 1.15 9.85 6.54
C THR A 350 2.11 10.71 7.39
N ARG A 351 2.31 10.40 8.67
CA ARG A 351 3.19 11.18 9.57
C ARG A 351 4.68 10.82 9.52
N GLY A 352 5.05 9.62 9.05
CA GLY A 352 6.44 9.17 8.98
C GLY A 352 7.21 9.69 7.75
N LYS A 353 8.54 9.59 7.81
CA LYS A 353 9.48 9.79 6.67
C LYS A 353 9.43 8.61 5.68
N VAL A 354 8.23 8.15 5.35
CA VAL A 354 8.00 7.06 4.40
C VAL A 354 8.01 7.62 2.97
N PRO A 355 8.57 6.91 1.97
CA PRO A 355 8.53 7.35 0.58
C PRO A 355 7.12 7.72 0.11
N ILE A 356 7.00 8.78 -0.69
CA ILE A 356 5.72 9.28 -1.21
C ILE A 356 4.99 8.17 -2.00
N VAL A 357 5.74 7.38 -2.79
CA VAL A 357 5.22 6.21 -3.53
C VAL A 357 4.43 5.28 -2.63
N THR A 358 4.98 4.92 -1.46
CA THR A 358 4.33 4.02 -0.50
C THR A 358 3.05 4.65 0.06
N LYS A 359 3.05 5.96 0.33
CA LYS A 359 1.85 6.66 0.84
C LYS A 359 0.73 6.64 -0.20
N LEU A 360 1.05 6.86 -1.47
CA LEU A 360 0.07 6.82 -2.56
C LEU A 360 -0.46 5.41 -2.79
N LEU A 361 0.40 4.39 -2.80
CA LEU A 361 -0.02 2.99 -2.92
C LEU A 361 -0.98 2.59 -1.80
N CYS A 362 -0.67 2.93 -0.55
CA CYS A 362 -1.56 2.63 0.57
C CYS A 362 -2.89 3.42 0.53
N ALA A 363 -2.97 4.53 -0.19
CA ALA A 363 -4.22 5.28 -0.37
C ALA A 363 -5.08 4.73 -1.51
N PHE A 364 -4.47 4.35 -2.65
CA PHE A 364 -5.19 3.91 -3.83
C PHE A 364 -5.51 2.41 -3.86
N LEU A 365 -4.65 1.56 -3.28
CA LEU A 365 -4.86 0.10 -3.30
C LEU A 365 -6.18 -0.33 -2.62
N PRO A 366 -6.59 0.24 -1.46
CA PRO A 366 -7.88 -0.11 -0.86
C PRO A 366 -9.07 0.30 -1.73
N ILE A 367 -8.99 1.44 -2.42
CA ILE A 367 -10.04 1.90 -3.35
C ILE A 367 -10.14 0.94 -4.53
N LEU A 368 -9.00 0.53 -5.08
CA LEU A 368 -8.95 -0.44 -6.18
C LEU A 368 -9.55 -1.79 -5.77
N ILE A 369 -9.17 -2.31 -4.59
CA ILE A 369 -9.74 -3.55 -4.04
C ILE A 369 -11.25 -3.41 -3.84
N ALA A 370 -11.71 -2.33 -3.22
CA ALA A 370 -13.13 -2.09 -3.00
C ALA A 370 -13.92 -2.02 -4.32
N SER A 371 -13.38 -1.32 -5.33
CA SER A 371 -14.01 -1.25 -6.65
C SER A 371 -14.14 -2.62 -7.30
N LEU A 372 -13.12 -3.47 -7.16
CA LEU A 372 -13.16 -4.82 -7.71
C LEU A 372 -14.15 -5.71 -6.99
N VAL A 373 -14.25 -5.61 -5.65
CA VAL A 373 -15.24 -6.37 -4.88
C VAL A 373 -16.66 -6.03 -5.35
N VAL A 374 -16.94 -4.74 -5.58
CA VAL A 374 -18.24 -4.30 -6.12
C VAL A 374 -18.48 -4.83 -7.53
N VAL A 375 -17.48 -4.74 -8.41
CA VAL A 375 -17.58 -5.27 -9.78
C VAL A 375 -17.78 -6.80 -9.77
N ASN A 376 -17.05 -7.53 -8.94
CA ASN A 376 -17.18 -8.98 -8.81
C ASN A 376 -18.57 -9.38 -8.33
N ALA A 377 -19.11 -8.67 -7.33
CA ALA A 377 -20.47 -8.89 -6.85
C ALA A 377 -21.51 -8.62 -7.94
N LEU A 378 -21.36 -7.52 -8.70
CA LEU A 378 -22.26 -7.16 -9.80
C LEU A 378 -22.21 -8.20 -10.93
N VAL A 379 -21.01 -8.58 -11.37
CA VAL A 379 -20.81 -9.57 -12.44
C VAL A 379 -21.37 -10.92 -12.04
N ASN A 380 -21.13 -11.38 -10.81
CA ASN A 380 -21.67 -12.65 -10.31
C ASN A 380 -23.21 -12.62 -10.24
N ALA A 381 -23.82 -11.48 -9.85
CA ALA A 381 -25.27 -11.34 -9.83
C ALA A 381 -25.86 -11.41 -11.25
N ILE A 382 -25.28 -10.69 -12.21
CA ILE A 382 -25.70 -10.74 -13.62
C ILE A 382 -25.51 -12.14 -14.19
N PHE A 383 -24.37 -12.79 -13.92
CA PHE A 383 -24.07 -14.14 -14.41
C PHE A 383 -25.03 -15.19 -13.87
N ARG A 384 -25.39 -15.13 -12.58
CA ARG A 384 -26.41 -16.02 -11.99
C ARG A 384 -27.76 -15.83 -12.69
N GLN A 385 -28.18 -14.58 -12.91
CA GLN A 385 -29.45 -14.31 -13.56
C GLN A 385 -29.48 -14.84 -15.00
N GLU A 386 -28.42 -14.62 -15.77
CA GLU A 386 -28.31 -15.12 -17.15
C GLU A 386 -28.36 -16.66 -17.21
N LEU A 387 -27.73 -17.34 -16.24
CA LEU A 387 -27.78 -18.81 -16.16
C LEU A 387 -29.19 -19.32 -15.82
N VAL A 388 -29.90 -18.66 -14.91
CA VAL A 388 -31.30 -18.98 -14.58
C VAL A 388 -32.21 -18.81 -15.80
N ASP A 389 -32.10 -17.67 -16.49
CA ASP A 389 -32.89 -17.40 -17.69
C ASP A 389 -32.58 -18.41 -18.80
N GLY A 390 -31.30 -18.73 -19.02
CA GLY A 390 -30.87 -19.76 -19.97
C GLY A 390 -31.39 -21.16 -19.63
N GLN A 391 -31.52 -21.51 -18.34
CA GLN A 391 -32.15 -22.77 -17.92
C GLN A 391 -33.64 -22.80 -18.26
N TYR A 392 -34.40 -21.73 -17.95
CA TYR A 392 -35.81 -21.65 -18.31
C TYR A 392 -36.03 -21.70 -19.84
N GLU A 393 -35.16 -21.05 -20.62
CA GLU A 393 -35.21 -21.15 -22.09
C GLU A 393 -34.97 -22.59 -22.58
N ARG A 394 -33.99 -23.30 -21.98
CA ARG A 394 -33.72 -24.71 -22.28
C ARG A 394 -34.91 -25.60 -21.90
N LEU A 395 -35.48 -25.42 -20.70
CA LEU A 395 -36.67 -26.14 -20.25
C LEU A 395 -37.85 -25.88 -21.19
N TYR A 396 -38.06 -24.63 -21.63
CA TYR A 396 -39.12 -24.28 -22.56
C TYR A 396 -38.97 -24.97 -23.91
N LEU A 397 -37.76 -24.98 -24.49
CA LEU A 397 -37.49 -25.67 -25.75
C LEU A 397 -37.73 -27.18 -25.65
N LEU A 398 -37.25 -27.81 -24.58
CA LEU A 398 -37.45 -29.24 -24.32
C LEU A 398 -38.93 -29.58 -24.14
N THR A 399 -39.64 -28.82 -23.32
CA THR A 399 -41.07 -29.02 -23.05
C THR A 399 -41.91 -28.78 -24.29
N SER A 400 -41.58 -27.76 -25.09
CA SER A 400 -42.25 -27.49 -26.37
C SER A 400 -42.07 -28.64 -27.35
N GLN A 401 -40.86 -29.21 -27.42
CA GLN A 401 -40.61 -30.39 -28.25
C GLN A 401 -41.40 -31.61 -27.75
N GLN A 402 -41.42 -31.86 -26.44
CA GLN A 402 -42.17 -32.97 -25.84
C GLN A 402 -43.67 -32.84 -26.08
N THR A 403 -44.25 -31.67 -25.77
CA THR A 403 -45.68 -31.39 -25.96
C THR A 403 -46.13 -31.61 -27.40
N ALA A 404 -45.26 -31.33 -28.39
CA ALA A 404 -45.55 -31.56 -29.80
C ALA A 404 -45.60 -33.05 -30.21
N THR A 405 -45.00 -33.95 -29.42
CA THR A 405 -45.06 -35.41 -29.65
C THR A 405 -46.25 -36.08 -28.99
N LEU A 406 -46.88 -35.42 -28.01
CA LEU A 406 -48.02 -35.96 -27.27
C LEU A 406 -49.28 -36.00 -28.12
N ASN A 407 -49.96 -37.15 -28.11
CA ASN A 407 -51.28 -37.27 -28.74
C ASN A 407 -52.37 -36.89 -27.72
N THR A 408 -52.94 -35.70 -27.89
CA THR A 408 -54.01 -35.19 -27.01
C THR A 408 -55.29 -36.02 -27.04
N THR A 409 -55.51 -36.83 -28.09
CA THR A 409 -56.65 -37.77 -28.15
C THR A 409 -56.43 -38.93 -27.19
N TYR A 410 -55.19 -39.44 -27.13
CA TYR A 410 -54.79 -40.52 -26.21
C TYR A 410 -54.92 -40.07 -24.76
N ILE A 411 -54.48 -38.85 -24.43
CA ILE A 411 -54.63 -38.27 -23.08
C ILE A 411 -56.11 -38.25 -22.64
N LYS A 412 -57.03 -37.86 -23.53
CA LYS A 412 -58.46 -37.82 -23.22
C LYS A 412 -59.09 -39.21 -23.04
N GLU A 413 -58.64 -40.21 -23.80
CA GLU A 413 -59.18 -41.57 -23.81
C GLU A 413 -58.70 -42.44 -22.63
N ILE A 414 -57.66 -42.02 -21.89
CA ILE A 414 -57.20 -42.74 -20.71
C ILE A 414 -58.12 -42.42 -19.52
N ASP A 415 -58.76 -43.43 -18.96
CA ASP A 415 -59.42 -43.32 -17.66
C ASP A 415 -58.35 -43.46 -16.56
N THR A 416 -58.22 -42.47 -15.68
CA THR A 416 -57.23 -42.47 -14.60
C THR A 416 -57.50 -43.57 -13.57
N THR A 417 -58.75 -44.02 -13.43
CA THR A 417 -59.09 -45.13 -12.52
C THR A 417 -58.56 -46.48 -13.01
N ASP A 418 -58.30 -46.63 -14.32
CA ASP A 418 -57.80 -47.85 -14.94
C ASP A 418 -56.74 -47.62 -16.02
N ALA A 419 -55.81 -46.70 -15.74
CA ALA A 419 -54.83 -46.27 -16.73
C ALA A 419 -53.86 -47.37 -17.18
N PHE A 420 -53.49 -48.29 -16.28
CA PHE A 420 -52.47 -49.31 -16.53
C PHE A 420 -52.92 -50.43 -17.49
N ASP A 421 -54.22 -50.63 -17.65
CA ASP A 421 -54.79 -51.56 -18.64
C ASP A 421 -54.97 -50.89 -20.02
N ASN A 422 -54.82 -49.57 -20.10
CA ASN A 422 -54.97 -48.81 -21.32
C ASN A 422 -53.66 -48.75 -22.14
N VAL A 423 -53.68 -49.20 -23.39
CA VAL A 423 -52.50 -49.17 -24.29
C VAL A 423 -51.97 -47.75 -24.49
N TYR A 424 -52.84 -46.75 -24.51
CA TYR A 424 -52.44 -45.36 -24.72
C TYR A 424 -51.57 -44.81 -23.59
N PHE A 425 -51.73 -45.31 -22.36
CA PHE A 425 -50.88 -44.92 -21.23
C PHE A 425 -49.40 -45.23 -21.55
N TYR A 426 -49.11 -46.44 -22.03
CA TYR A 426 -47.75 -46.84 -22.39
C TYR A 426 -47.19 -46.10 -23.60
N GLU A 427 -48.03 -45.70 -24.56
CA GLU A 427 -47.61 -44.87 -25.70
C GLU A 427 -47.20 -43.46 -25.25
N ILE A 428 -47.98 -42.82 -24.37
CA ILE A 428 -47.63 -41.51 -23.81
C ILE A 428 -46.38 -41.61 -22.93
N ARG A 429 -46.29 -42.65 -22.09
CA ARG A 429 -45.11 -42.89 -21.25
C ARG A 429 -43.85 -43.09 -22.08
N SER A 430 -43.94 -43.88 -23.15
CA SER A 430 -42.87 -44.05 -24.11
C SER A 430 -42.48 -42.71 -24.74
N ALA A 431 -43.46 -41.89 -25.15
CA ALA A 431 -43.23 -40.57 -25.77
C ALA A 431 -42.50 -39.59 -24.83
N LEU A 432 -42.85 -39.56 -23.54
CA LEU A 432 -42.16 -38.71 -22.56
C LEU A 432 -40.74 -39.22 -22.23
N ASN A 433 -40.52 -40.54 -22.24
CA ASN A 433 -39.22 -41.17 -21.97
C ASN A 433 -38.29 -41.28 -23.19
N VAL A 434 -38.60 -40.63 -24.33
CA VAL A 434 -37.79 -40.72 -25.57
C VAL A 434 -36.42 -40.02 -25.45
N LEU A 435 -36.30 -39.00 -24.60
CA LEU A 435 -35.04 -38.28 -24.48
C LEU A 435 -34.02 -39.13 -23.71
N PRO A 436 -32.87 -39.49 -24.30
CA PRO A 436 -31.88 -40.27 -23.59
C PRO A 436 -31.30 -39.45 -22.43
N ASN A 437 -31.22 -40.07 -21.24
CA ASN A 437 -30.61 -39.47 -20.05
C ASN A 437 -29.13 -39.11 -20.26
N GLN A 438 -28.49 -39.67 -21.28
CA GLN A 438 -27.09 -39.42 -21.65
C GLN A 438 -26.92 -39.35 -23.17
N GLY A 439 -26.09 -38.41 -23.64
CA GLY A 439 -25.68 -38.27 -25.03
C GLY A 439 -24.26 -37.75 -25.16
N GLU A 440 -23.71 -37.79 -26.37
CA GLU A 440 -22.33 -37.37 -26.64
C GLU A 440 -22.28 -36.23 -27.66
N ILE A 441 -21.81 -35.05 -27.23
CA ILE A 441 -21.56 -33.91 -28.12
C ILE A 441 -20.10 -33.94 -28.55
N HIS A 442 -19.88 -34.05 -29.87
CA HIS A 442 -18.54 -33.96 -30.46
C HIS A 442 -18.15 -32.50 -30.63
N ARG A 443 -17.14 -32.04 -29.87
CA ARG A 443 -16.64 -30.67 -29.99
C ARG A 443 -15.78 -30.52 -31.25
N PRO A 444 -15.83 -29.36 -31.94
CA PRO A 444 -15.00 -29.08 -33.11
C PRO A 444 -13.48 -29.22 -32.85
N SER A 445 -13.06 -29.10 -31.59
CA SER A 445 -11.67 -29.20 -31.14
C SER A 445 -11.14 -30.63 -30.98
N GLY A 446 -11.93 -31.66 -31.30
CA GLY A 446 -11.49 -33.07 -31.29
C GLY A 446 -11.62 -33.76 -29.93
N GLY A 447 -12.72 -33.53 -29.22
CA GLY A 447 -13.07 -34.26 -27.99
C GLY A 447 -14.57 -34.47 -27.89
N THR A 448 -14.97 -35.59 -27.32
CA THR A 448 -16.37 -35.89 -27.02
C THR A 448 -16.69 -35.39 -25.62
N GLN A 449 -17.80 -34.67 -25.48
CA GLN A 449 -18.37 -34.27 -24.20
C GLN A 449 -19.64 -35.07 -23.98
N GLU A 450 -19.65 -35.91 -22.96
CA GLU A 450 -20.90 -36.49 -22.47
C GLU A 450 -21.79 -35.39 -21.91
N VAL A 451 -23.05 -35.42 -22.28
CA VAL A 451 -24.10 -34.52 -21.84
C VAL A 451 -25.19 -35.36 -21.25
N TYR A 452 -25.53 -35.06 -20.00
CA TYR A 452 -26.60 -35.73 -19.29
C TYR A 452 -27.84 -34.84 -19.27
N ASN A 453 -29.00 -35.49 -19.32
CA ASN A 453 -30.30 -34.84 -19.20
C ASN A 453 -30.93 -35.29 -17.87
N SER A 454 -30.73 -34.47 -16.83
CA SER A 454 -31.36 -34.63 -15.51
C SER A 454 -32.80 -34.13 -15.45
N ASN A 455 -33.34 -33.65 -16.58
CA ASN A 455 -34.67 -33.09 -16.62
C ASN A 455 -35.73 -34.19 -16.59
N TYR A 456 -36.73 -34.02 -15.73
CA TYR A 456 -37.90 -34.89 -15.70
C TYR A 456 -39.09 -34.24 -16.40
N PHE A 457 -40.06 -35.07 -16.80
CA PHE A 457 -41.32 -34.64 -17.41
C PHE A 457 -42.47 -35.34 -16.70
N TRP A 458 -43.31 -34.58 -16.00
CA TRP A 458 -44.55 -35.09 -15.42
C TRP A 458 -45.76 -34.52 -16.14
N LEU A 459 -46.81 -35.31 -16.28
CA LEU A 459 -48.02 -34.97 -17.03
C LEU A 459 -49.23 -35.10 -16.11
N TYR A 460 -50.00 -34.02 -16.02
CA TYR A 460 -51.23 -33.92 -15.23
C TYR A 460 -52.41 -33.75 -16.16
N LYS A 461 -53.34 -34.69 -16.18
CA LYS A 461 -54.54 -34.66 -17.00
C LYS A 461 -55.60 -33.77 -16.34
N LEU A 462 -56.30 -32.97 -17.13
CA LEU A 462 -57.46 -32.21 -16.68
C LEU A 462 -58.71 -33.10 -16.77
N GLU A 463 -59.26 -33.50 -15.61
CA GLU A 463 -60.50 -34.27 -15.50
C GLU A 463 -61.57 -33.44 -14.78
N GLY A 464 -62.56 -32.97 -15.54
CA GLY A 464 -63.54 -32.02 -15.01
C GLY A 464 -62.89 -30.68 -14.69
N GLU A 465 -62.91 -30.28 -13.42
CA GLU A 465 -62.25 -29.06 -12.90
C GLU A 465 -60.96 -29.38 -12.12
N GLN A 466 -60.50 -30.64 -12.11
CA GLN A 466 -59.38 -31.09 -11.28
C GLN A 466 -58.21 -31.57 -12.15
N LEU A 467 -56.98 -31.24 -11.74
CA LEU A 467 -55.76 -31.75 -12.34
C LEU A 467 -55.27 -32.98 -11.56
N VAL A 468 -55.19 -34.11 -12.26
CA VAL A 468 -54.77 -35.39 -11.68
C VAL A 468 -53.53 -35.92 -12.39
N SER A 469 -52.62 -36.54 -11.66
CA SER A 469 -51.40 -37.12 -12.22
C SER A 469 -51.75 -38.19 -13.25
N LEU A 470 -51.09 -38.14 -14.41
CA LEU A 470 -51.19 -39.17 -15.45
C LEU A 470 -49.84 -39.88 -15.63
N ILE A 471 -48.75 -39.13 -15.67
CA ILE A 471 -47.38 -39.69 -15.67
C ILE A 471 -46.57 -38.86 -14.70
N CYS A 472 -46.05 -39.48 -13.64
CA CYS A 472 -45.19 -38.80 -12.67
C CYS A 472 -44.19 -39.79 -12.08
N GLU A 473 -43.40 -39.36 -11.10
CA GLU A 473 -42.46 -40.23 -10.38
C GLU A 473 -43.16 -41.46 -9.79
N GLN A 474 -42.57 -42.64 -9.98
CA GLN A 474 -43.16 -43.95 -9.64
C GLN A 474 -44.53 -44.23 -10.28
N ASP A 475 -44.91 -43.49 -11.34
CA ASP A 475 -46.15 -43.64 -12.10
C ASP A 475 -47.44 -43.56 -11.24
N TYR A 476 -47.51 -42.69 -10.22
CA TYR A 476 -48.80 -42.43 -9.56
C TYR A 476 -49.82 -41.88 -10.57
N VAL A 477 -50.99 -42.52 -10.67
CA VAL A 477 -52.07 -42.10 -11.57
C VAL A 477 -53.32 -41.75 -10.79
N GLY A 478 -53.99 -40.67 -11.19
CA GLY A 478 -55.24 -40.22 -10.58
C GLY A 478 -55.05 -39.42 -9.29
N VAL A 479 -53.82 -39.07 -8.93
CA VAL A 479 -53.53 -38.32 -7.70
C VAL A 479 -53.72 -36.82 -7.96
N PRO A 480 -54.57 -36.12 -7.20
CA PRO A 480 -54.74 -34.67 -7.32
C PRO A 480 -53.43 -33.90 -7.12
N VAL A 481 -53.24 -32.81 -7.86
CA VAL A 481 -52.06 -31.94 -7.74
C VAL A 481 -51.90 -31.39 -6.31
N GLU A 482 -53.00 -31.16 -5.59
CA GLU A 482 -53.05 -30.67 -4.21
C GLU A 482 -52.55 -31.69 -3.18
N ALA A 483 -52.51 -32.98 -3.53
CA ALA A 483 -51.98 -34.01 -2.64
C ALA A 483 -50.44 -34.00 -2.60
N ARG A 484 -49.79 -33.53 -3.68
CA ARG A 484 -48.32 -33.49 -3.78
C ARG A 484 -47.74 -32.11 -3.50
N TYR A 485 -48.44 -31.06 -3.88
CA TYR A 485 -47.92 -29.69 -3.81
C TYR A 485 -48.61 -28.84 -2.76
N SER A 486 -47.89 -27.85 -2.27
CA SER A 486 -48.47 -26.81 -1.43
C SER A 486 -49.58 -26.07 -2.17
N ALA A 487 -50.53 -25.51 -1.42
CA ALA A 487 -51.67 -24.81 -2.00
C ALA A 487 -51.28 -23.69 -2.97
N ALA A 488 -50.14 -23.03 -2.75
CA ALA A 488 -49.63 -21.97 -3.61
C ALA A 488 -49.15 -22.51 -4.96
N VAL A 489 -48.40 -23.62 -4.96
CA VAL A 489 -47.90 -24.24 -6.19
C VAL A 489 -49.04 -24.89 -6.97
N ALA A 490 -49.98 -25.54 -6.28
CA ALA A 490 -51.18 -26.11 -6.92
C ALA A 490 -52.04 -25.05 -7.63
N GLU A 491 -52.18 -23.85 -7.05
CA GLU A 491 -52.91 -22.73 -7.69
C GLU A 491 -52.28 -22.32 -9.04
N GLU A 492 -50.95 -22.39 -9.18
CA GLU A 492 -50.26 -22.09 -10.43
C GLU A 492 -50.53 -23.15 -11.52
N PHE A 493 -50.67 -24.43 -11.15
CA PHE A 493 -51.10 -25.48 -12.09
C PHE A 493 -52.48 -25.18 -12.68
N TYR A 494 -53.44 -24.80 -11.83
CA TYR A 494 -54.77 -24.40 -12.27
C TYR A 494 -54.74 -23.11 -13.09
N GLN A 495 -53.89 -22.14 -12.74
CA GLN A 495 -53.69 -20.94 -13.53
C GLN A 495 -53.21 -21.25 -14.95
N VAL A 496 -52.30 -22.21 -15.14
CA VAL A 496 -51.88 -22.69 -16.47
C VAL A 496 -53.05 -23.32 -17.22
N ALA A 497 -53.85 -24.16 -16.53
CA ALA A 497 -55.01 -24.80 -17.14
C ALA A 497 -56.10 -23.80 -17.58
N GLU A 498 -56.31 -22.72 -16.82
CA GLU A 498 -57.30 -21.68 -17.12
C GLU A 498 -56.82 -20.70 -18.20
N THR A 499 -55.56 -20.26 -18.13
CA THR A 499 -55.02 -19.19 -19.00
C THR A 499 -54.47 -19.73 -20.33
N GLY A 500 -54.02 -21.00 -20.34
CA GLY A 500 -53.28 -21.55 -21.47
C GLY A 500 -51.90 -20.90 -21.66
N GLU A 501 -51.36 -20.20 -20.65
CA GLU A 501 -50.02 -19.62 -20.67
C GLU A 501 -49.03 -20.47 -19.87
N THR A 502 -47.79 -20.55 -20.36
CA THR A 502 -46.69 -21.23 -19.64
C THR A 502 -46.25 -20.39 -18.43
N ILE A 503 -46.17 -21.01 -17.26
CA ILE A 503 -45.73 -20.36 -16.02
C ILE A 503 -44.36 -20.91 -15.59
N ARG A 504 -43.47 -19.99 -15.21
CA ARG A 504 -42.18 -20.30 -14.57
C ARG A 504 -42.40 -20.34 -13.06
N THR A 505 -42.05 -21.43 -12.41
CA THR A 505 -42.15 -21.53 -10.95
C THR A 505 -41.04 -22.39 -10.36
N SER A 506 -41.08 -22.61 -9.06
CA SER A 506 -40.18 -23.45 -8.30
C SER A 506 -40.88 -23.96 -7.06
N PHE A 507 -40.62 -25.21 -6.69
CA PHE A 507 -41.04 -25.75 -5.41
C PHE A 507 -39.85 -26.38 -4.70
N ARG A 508 -40.05 -26.77 -3.44
CA ARG A 508 -39.03 -27.45 -2.64
C ARG A 508 -39.58 -28.74 -2.09
N ASP A 509 -38.82 -29.82 -2.25
CA ASP A 509 -39.08 -31.15 -1.69
C ASP A 509 -37.83 -31.66 -0.92
N ASP A 510 -37.85 -32.92 -0.51
CA ASP A 510 -36.78 -33.60 0.21
C ASP A 510 -35.44 -33.64 -0.54
N LEU A 511 -35.47 -33.72 -1.87
CA LEU A 511 -34.29 -33.69 -2.75
C LEU A 511 -33.74 -32.28 -2.97
N GLY A 512 -34.55 -31.25 -2.77
CA GLY A 512 -34.12 -29.87 -2.68
C GLY A 512 -35.08 -28.91 -3.36
N THR A 513 -34.55 -27.83 -3.92
CA THR A 513 -35.38 -26.86 -4.66
C THR A 513 -35.32 -27.19 -6.15
N TRP A 514 -36.50 -27.28 -6.77
CA TRP A 514 -36.67 -27.58 -8.18
C TRP A 514 -37.07 -26.33 -8.93
N THR A 515 -36.46 -26.12 -10.09
CA THR A 515 -36.85 -25.07 -11.02
C THR A 515 -37.73 -25.72 -12.08
N ILE A 516 -39.01 -25.37 -12.09
CA ILE A 516 -39.99 -26.02 -12.96
C ILE A 516 -40.67 -25.06 -13.92
N LEU A 517 -41.08 -25.63 -15.04
CA LEU A 517 -41.84 -24.96 -16.08
C LEU A 517 -43.15 -25.71 -16.29
N LEU A 518 -44.26 -25.04 -16.00
CA LEU A 518 -45.60 -25.57 -16.19
C LEU A 518 -46.10 -25.12 -17.57
N THR A 519 -46.33 -26.08 -18.47
CA THR A 519 -46.73 -25.81 -19.86
C THR A 519 -48.07 -26.47 -20.16
N PRO A 520 -49.03 -25.76 -20.78
CA PRO A 520 -50.31 -26.36 -21.14
C PRO A 520 -50.18 -27.24 -22.38
N VAL A 521 -50.85 -28.38 -22.35
CA VAL A 521 -51.03 -29.27 -23.50
C VAL A 521 -52.37 -28.94 -24.14
N LEU A 522 -52.32 -28.40 -25.36
CA LEU A 522 -53.50 -27.91 -26.08
C LEU A 522 -53.98 -28.94 -27.09
N ASP A 523 -55.30 -29.15 -27.18
CA ASP A 523 -55.89 -29.92 -28.26
C ASP A 523 -56.01 -29.14 -29.58
N LYS A 524 -56.59 -29.77 -30.61
CA LYS A 524 -56.77 -29.16 -31.94
C LYS A 524 -57.71 -27.94 -31.94
N ASN A 525 -58.54 -27.78 -30.91
CA ASN A 525 -59.46 -26.65 -30.76
C ASN A 525 -58.84 -25.51 -29.93
N GLY A 526 -57.69 -25.76 -29.29
CA GLY A 526 -57.03 -24.82 -28.39
C GLY A 526 -57.47 -24.95 -26.93
N ASP A 527 -58.20 -26.02 -26.58
CA ASP A 527 -58.59 -26.30 -25.20
C ASP A 527 -57.45 -27.01 -24.47
N VAL A 528 -57.20 -26.64 -23.20
CA VAL A 528 -56.19 -27.32 -22.36
C VAL A 528 -56.71 -28.69 -21.95
N VAL A 529 -55.92 -29.74 -22.20
CA VAL A 529 -56.27 -31.13 -21.85
C VAL A 529 -55.41 -31.72 -20.75
N ALA A 530 -54.22 -31.15 -20.57
CA ALA A 530 -53.25 -31.55 -19.56
C ALA A 530 -52.27 -30.39 -19.32
N VAL A 531 -51.54 -30.46 -18.21
CA VAL A 531 -50.40 -29.61 -17.91
C VAL A 531 -49.16 -30.51 -17.82
N ILE A 532 -48.11 -30.17 -18.56
CA ILE A 532 -46.81 -30.83 -18.44
C ILE A 532 -45.92 -29.98 -17.54
N GLU A 533 -45.34 -30.63 -16.55
CA GLU A 533 -44.32 -30.10 -15.67
C GLU A 533 -42.97 -30.60 -16.15
N THR A 534 -42.05 -29.66 -16.41
CA THR A 534 -40.67 -29.98 -16.71
C THR A 534 -39.77 -29.30 -15.71
N GLY A 535 -38.96 -30.07 -14.99
CA GLY A 535 -38.07 -29.56 -13.95
C GLY A 535 -36.60 -29.86 -14.18
N ASP A 536 -35.76 -29.05 -13.55
CA ASP A 536 -34.34 -29.33 -13.31
C ASP A 536 -34.01 -28.93 -11.87
N THR A 537 -33.06 -29.62 -11.26
CA THR A 537 -32.66 -29.36 -9.88
C THR A 537 -31.91 -28.04 -9.77
N GLN A 538 -32.23 -27.21 -8.76
CA GLN A 538 -31.50 -25.96 -8.54
C GLN A 538 -30.03 -26.21 -8.13
N GLN A 539 -29.70 -27.43 -7.71
CA GLN A 539 -28.33 -27.82 -7.38
C GLN A 539 -27.40 -27.79 -8.61
N SER A 540 -27.89 -28.20 -9.78
CA SER A 540 -27.12 -28.19 -11.03
C SER A 540 -26.78 -26.76 -11.46
N LEU A 541 -27.76 -25.85 -11.33
CA LEU A 541 -27.60 -24.42 -11.56
C LEU A 541 -26.57 -23.82 -10.62
N ASP A 542 -26.73 -24.03 -9.32
CA ASP A 542 -25.84 -23.45 -8.32
C ASP A 542 -24.40 -23.94 -8.50
N TYR A 543 -24.21 -25.22 -8.85
CA TYR A 543 -22.90 -25.75 -9.19
C TYR A 543 -22.30 -25.06 -10.43
N ALA A 544 -23.09 -24.84 -11.48
CA ALA A 544 -22.66 -24.10 -12.66
C ALA A 544 -22.31 -22.64 -12.32
N VAL A 545 -23.10 -21.99 -11.47
CA VAL A 545 -22.84 -20.63 -10.95
C VAL A 545 -21.54 -20.60 -10.17
N GLU A 546 -21.30 -21.55 -9.26
CA GLU A 546 -20.07 -21.62 -8.47
C GLU A 546 -18.81 -21.85 -9.32
N GLN A 547 -18.88 -22.77 -10.27
CA GLN A 547 -17.80 -23.04 -11.23
C GLN A 547 -17.47 -21.78 -12.05
N GLY A 548 -18.49 -21.11 -12.59
CA GLY A 548 -18.35 -19.87 -13.34
C GLY A 548 -17.82 -18.72 -12.47
N ALA A 549 -18.37 -18.54 -11.27
CA ALA A 549 -17.99 -17.51 -10.31
C ALA A 549 -16.55 -17.67 -9.83
N ARG A 550 -16.06 -18.91 -9.63
CA ARG A 550 -14.64 -19.17 -9.31
C ARG A 550 -13.72 -18.69 -10.43
N THR A 551 -14.04 -19.03 -11.66
CA THR A 551 -13.27 -18.61 -12.85
C THR A 551 -13.29 -17.09 -13.00
N LEU A 552 -14.46 -16.47 -12.88
CA LEU A 552 -14.63 -15.01 -12.92
C LEU A 552 -13.85 -14.31 -11.79
N THR A 553 -13.88 -14.87 -10.58
CA THR A 553 -13.13 -14.34 -9.43
C THR A 553 -11.62 -14.41 -9.68
N LEU A 554 -11.11 -15.52 -10.23
CA LEU A 554 -9.70 -15.65 -10.61
C LEU A 554 -9.29 -14.67 -11.71
N VAL A 555 -10.13 -14.48 -12.73
CA VAL A 555 -9.91 -13.47 -13.78
C VAL A 555 -9.88 -12.07 -13.18
N ASN A 556 -10.84 -11.73 -12.32
CA ASN A 556 -10.90 -10.43 -11.64
C ASN A 556 -9.67 -10.17 -10.76
N LEU A 557 -9.22 -11.18 -10.01
CA LEU A 557 -7.97 -11.09 -9.22
C LEU A 557 -6.74 -10.90 -10.11
N SER A 558 -6.70 -11.55 -11.27
CA SER A 558 -5.63 -11.39 -12.25
C SER A 558 -5.61 -9.97 -12.83
N VAL A 559 -6.78 -9.43 -13.18
CA VAL A 559 -6.94 -8.04 -13.63
C VAL A 559 -6.50 -7.05 -12.54
N LEU A 560 -6.85 -7.30 -11.28
CA LEU A 560 -6.39 -6.49 -10.15
C LEU A 560 -4.88 -6.49 -10.00
N ALA A 561 -4.25 -7.67 -10.09
CA ALA A 561 -2.80 -7.78 -9.99
C ALA A 561 -2.11 -6.98 -11.11
N VAL A 562 -2.61 -7.05 -12.34
CA VAL A 562 -2.11 -6.28 -13.47
C VAL A 562 -2.30 -4.77 -13.26
N LEU A 563 -3.49 -4.33 -12.84
CA LEU A 563 -3.77 -2.92 -12.57
C LEU A 563 -2.91 -2.37 -11.41
N ALA A 564 -2.69 -3.16 -10.36
CA ALA A 564 -1.84 -2.79 -9.23
C ALA A 564 -0.37 -2.64 -9.65
N VAL A 565 0.14 -3.54 -10.50
CA VAL A 565 1.50 -3.46 -11.06
C VAL A 565 1.63 -2.24 -11.98
N LEU A 566 0.66 -2.00 -12.87
CA LEU A 566 0.63 -0.84 -13.75
C LEU A 566 0.59 0.46 -12.95
N LEU A 567 -0.28 0.57 -11.95
CA LEU A 567 -0.37 1.73 -11.08
C LEU A 567 0.94 1.97 -10.33
N SER A 568 1.57 0.91 -9.81
CA SER A 568 2.87 0.99 -9.15
C SER A 568 3.98 1.46 -10.09
N ALA A 569 4.00 0.94 -11.32
CA ALA A 569 4.95 1.33 -12.35
C ALA A 569 4.79 2.81 -12.75
N VAL A 570 3.55 3.28 -12.95
CA VAL A 570 3.26 4.68 -13.28
C VAL A 570 3.71 5.60 -12.14
N ILE A 571 3.34 5.31 -10.89
CA ILE A 571 3.75 6.12 -9.73
C ILE A 571 5.27 6.13 -9.57
N ALA A 572 5.94 4.99 -9.72
CA ALA A 572 7.39 4.89 -9.61
C ALA A 572 8.10 5.68 -10.73
N TYR A 573 7.59 5.61 -11.96
CA TYR A 573 8.11 6.36 -13.10
C TYR A 573 7.95 7.88 -12.91
N SER A 574 6.75 8.33 -12.53
CA SER A 574 6.46 9.76 -12.32
C SER A 574 7.25 10.38 -11.16
N LEU A 575 7.54 9.63 -10.10
CA LEU A 575 8.25 10.13 -8.92
C LEU A 575 9.78 9.90 -8.94
N HIS A 576 10.30 9.15 -9.92
CA HIS A 576 11.74 8.93 -10.08
C HIS A 576 12.57 10.24 -10.13
N PRO A 577 12.15 11.31 -10.86
CA PRO A 577 12.92 12.56 -10.93
C PRO A 577 13.09 13.26 -9.57
N LEU A 578 12.13 13.13 -8.64
CA LEU A 578 12.24 13.70 -7.30
C LEU A 578 13.41 13.08 -6.51
N GLY A 579 13.70 11.79 -6.72
CA GLY A 579 14.84 11.13 -6.10
C GLY A 579 16.19 11.71 -6.57
N ILE A 580 16.29 12.04 -7.86
CA ILE A 580 17.47 12.72 -8.43
C ILE A 580 17.58 14.14 -7.87
N LEU A 581 16.47 14.90 -7.88
CA LEU A 581 16.43 16.26 -7.37
C LEU A 581 16.88 16.32 -5.90
N LYS A 582 16.40 15.40 -5.05
CA LYS A 582 16.83 15.30 -3.65
C LYS A 582 18.35 15.14 -3.51
N ARG A 583 18.99 14.32 -4.35
CA ARG A 583 20.46 14.14 -4.33
C ARG A 583 21.18 15.42 -4.75
N ARG A 584 20.71 16.12 -5.78
CA ARG A 584 21.30 17.39 -6.23
C ARG A 584 21.16 18.51 -5.20
N VAL A 585 20.05 18.56 -4.47
CA VAL A 585 19.88 19.48 -3.35
C VAL A 585 20.92 19.21 -2.25
N GLN A 586 21.18 17.94 -1.94
CA GLN A 586 22.20 17.57 -0.97
C GLN A 586 23.60 18.00 -1.43
N GLU A 587 23.94 17.81 -2.71
CA GLU A 587 25.24 18.25 -3.28
C GLU A 587 25.47 19.77 -3.12
N ILE A 588 24.44 20.62 -3.29
CA ILE A 588 24.55 22.06 -3.04
C ILE A 588 24.79 22.33 -1.55
N SER A 589 24.10 21.61 -0.66
CA SER A 589 24.30 21.73 0.80
C SER A 589 25.71 21.33 1.23
N ASP A 590 26.33 20.42 0.48
CA ASP A 590 27.71 19.94 0.73
C ASP A 590 28.77 20.87 0.09
N GLY A 591 28.36 22.00 -0.52
CA GLY A 591 29.24 23.03 -1.06
C GLY A 591 29.53 22.93 -2.56
N ASN A 592 28.98 21.94 -3.27
CA ASN A 592 29.10 21.83 -4.72
C ASN A 592 28.08 22.74 -5.43
N LEU A 593 28.40 24.03 -5.51
CA LEU A 593 27.52 25.04 -6.09
C LEU A 593 27.41 24.91 -7.62
N GLY A 594 26.23 25.19 -8.17
CA GLY A 594 26.01 25.21 -9.63
C GLY A 594 25.62 23.87 -10.25
N VAL A 595 25.50 22.80 -9.44
CA VAL A 595 24.97 21.50 -9.89
C VAL A 595 23.53 21.62 -10.38
N GLN A 596 23.18 20.83 -11.39
CA GLN A 596 21.87 20.87 -12.03
C GLN A 596 21.25 19.48 -12.06
N ALA A 597 19.92 19.44 -11.94
CA ALA A 597 19.11 18.25 -12.13
C ALA A 597 18.55 18.22 -13.57
N PRO A 598 18.47 17.04 -14.21
CA PRO A 598 17.92 16.92 -15.55
C PRO A 598 16.43 17.27 -15.56
N GLU A 599 16.05 18.23 -16.38
CA GLU A 599 14.65 18.58 -16.61
C GLU A 599 14.00 17.55 -17.55
N ARG A 600 13.03 16.80 -17.05
CA ARG A 600 12.26 15.81 -17.82
C ARG A 600 10.77 16.05 -17.62
N GLY A 601 10.01 15.99 -18.70
CA GLY A 601 8.55 16.14 -18.67
C GLY A 601 8.06 17.58 -18.76
N ARG A 602 6.76 17.76 -18.59
CA ARG A 602 6.04 19.05 -18.57
C ARG A 602 5.09 19.15 -17.37
N ASP A 603 5.45 18.47 -16.29
CA ASP A 603 4.68 18.38 -15.05
C ASP A 603 5.23 19.34 -13.98
N GLU A 604 4.62 19.31 -12.80
CA GLU A 604 5.02 20.08 -11.63
C GLU A 604 6.43 19.72 -11.16
N VAL A 605 6.89 18.48 -11.40
CA VAL A 605 8.24 18.04 -11.04
C VAL A 605 9.28 18.70 -11.94
N ALA A 606 9.00 18.84 -13.25
CA ALA A 606 9.82 19.60 -14.17
C ALA A 606 9.88 21.10 -13.80
N GLU A 607 8.76 21.68 -13.36
CA GLU A 607 8.70 23.07 -12.88
C GLU A 607 9.57 23.30 -11.64
N ILE A 608 9.45 22.43 -10.62
CA ILE A 608 10.31 22.49 -9.42
C ILE A 608 11.78 22.31 -9.81
N THR A 609 12.08 21.43 -10.78
CA THR A 609 13.46 21.21 -11.27
C THR A 609 14.01 22.47 -11.95
N ARG A 610 13.20 23.19 -12.74
CA ARG A 610 13.58 24.49 -13.33
C ARG A 610 13.87 25.53 -12.26
N ALA A 611 12.99 25.66 -11.27
CA ALA A 611 13.18 26.58 -10.15
C ALA A 611 14.46 26.27 -9.37
N PHE A 612 14.73 24.99 -9.10
CA PHE A 612 15.97 24.53 -8.47
C PHE A 612 17.21 24.87 -9.31
N ASN A 613 17.21 24.58 -10.61
CA ASN A 613 18.33 24.87 -11.50
C ASN A 613 18.60 26.39 -11.62
N ALA A 614 17.56 27.22 -11.60
CA ALA A 614 17.71 28.68 -11.55
C ALA A 614 18.34 29.14 -10.24
N MET A 615 17.86 28.63 -9.10
CA MET A 615 18.44 28.91 -7.79
C MET A 615 19.91 28.48 -7.71
N SER A 616 20.24 27.25 -8.10
CA SER A 616 21.61 26.71 -8.09
C SER A 616 22.60 27.60 -8.85
N ARG A 617 22.21 28.06 -10.06
CA ARG A 617 23.00 29.01 -10.85
C ARG A 617 23.15 30.36 -10.17
N SER A 618 22.07 30.89 -9.57
CA SER A 618 22.12 32.18 -8.87
C SER A 618 23.05 32.12 -7.65
N VAL A 619 23.00 31.04 -6.87
CA VAL A 619 23.89 30.85 -5.71
C VAL A 619 25.35 30.77 -6.15
N ALA A 620 25.67 29.96 -7.16
CA ALA A 620 27.02 29.86 -7.70
C ALA A 620 27.53 31.20 -8.26
N PHE A 621 26.65 31.96 -8.92
CA PHE A 621 26.99 33.28 -9.44
C PHE A 621 27.30 34.27 -8.31
N ARG A 622 26.47 34.33 -7.25
CA ARG A 622 26.70 35.23 -6.10
C ARG A 622 27.96 34.88 -5.33
N ASP A 623 28.26 33.59 -5.13
CA ASP A 623 29.54 33.18 -4.50
C ASP A 623 30.73 33.72 -5.31
N LYS A 624 30.67 33.57 -6.64
CA LYS A 624 31.70 34.08 -7.55
C LYS A 624 31.80 35.61 -7.48
N GLU A 625 30.67 36.31 -7.49
CA GLU A 625 30.60 37.77 -7.40
C GLU A 625 31.20 38.28 -6.07
N ILE A 626 30.79 37.70 -4.93
CA ILE A 626 31.34 38.02 -3.61
C ILE A 626 32.86 37.84 -3.58
N ARG A 627 33.37 36.73 -4.13
CA ARG A 627 34.82 36.48 -4.22
C ARG A 627 35.53 37.54 -5.06
N MET A 628 34.99 37.89 -6.23
CA MET A 628 35.58 38.94 -7.09
C MET A 628 35.55 40.31 -6.42
N THR A 629 34.45 40.65 -5.75
CA THR A 629 34.32 41.91 -5.03
C THR A 629 35.29 41.96 -3.85
N SER A 630 35.42 40.87 -3.09
CA SER A 630 36.39 40.74 -2.00
C SER A 630 37.84 40.90 -2.49
N ASP A 631 38.20 40.25 -3.59
CA ASP A 631 39.51 40.39 -4.23
C ASP A 631 39.75 41.83 -4.71
N GLY A 632 38.72 42.46 -5.29
CA GLY A 632 38.74 43.86 -5.69
C GLY A 632 39.02 44.82 -4.54
N TYR A 633 38.41 44.61 -3.36
CA TYR A 633 38.63 45.45 -2.18
C TYR A 633 40.05 45.33 -1.60
N SER A 634 40.69 44.16 -1.69
CA SER A 634 42.06 43.95 -1.20
C SER A 634 43.11 44.86 -1.86
N ARG A 635 42.82 45.41 -3.05
CA ARG A 635 43.72 46.34 -3.77
C ARG A 635 43.73 47.75 -3.18
N PHE A 636 42.79 48.08 -2.29
CA PHE A 636 42.65 49.40 -1.68
C PHE A 636 43.04 49.44 -0.19
N VAL A 637 43.02 48.29 0.49
CA VAL A 637 43.43 48.19 1.90
C VAL A 637 44.45 47.05 2.04
N PRO A 638 45.74 47.36 2.31
CA PRO A 638 46.76 46.33 2.44
C PRO A 638 46.41 45.36 3.56
N ALA A 639 46.41 44.05 3.27
CA ALA A 639 46.06 43.01 4.25
C ALA A 639 46.92 43.07 5.52
N ARG A 640 48.17 43.52 5.38
CA ARG A 640 49.15 43.62 6.47
C ARG A 640 48.81 44.67 7.53
N VAL A 641 47.94 45.64 7.22
CA VAL A 641 47.39 46.56 8.23
C VAL A 641 46.60 45.78 9.26
N PHE A 642 45.84 44.75 8.84
CA PHE A 642 45.07 43.91 9.75
C PHE A 642 45.98 43.05 10.63
N ASP A 643 47.09 42.54 10.08
CA ASP A 643 48.08 41.78 10.84
C ASP A 643 48.71 42.63 11.96
N LEU A 644 49.06 43.89 11.68
CA LEU A 644 49.62 44.81 12.69
C LEU A 644 48.61 45.19 13.77
N LEU A 645 47.32 45.22 13.44
CA LEU A 645 46.22 45.46 14.39
C LEU A 645 45.75 44.18 15.11
N GLU A 646 46.39 43.03 14.85
CA GLU A 646 46.02 41.71 15.37
C GLU A 646 44.57 41.31 15.04
N LYS A 647 44.09 41.64 13.82
CA LYS A 647 42.73 41.33 13.33
C LYS A 647 42.76 40.29 12.20
N SER A 648 41.85 39.32 12.27
CA SER A 648 41.78 38.21 11.30
C SER A 648 40.98 38.53 10.03
N SER A 649 40.15 39.58 10.05
CA SER A 649 39.34 39.98 8.90
C SER A 649 38.97 41.46 8.95
N VAL A 650 38.66 42.04 7.79
CA VAL A 650 38.14 43.41 7.63
C VAL A 650 36.88 43.64 8.48
N ILE A 651 36.06 42.60 8.68
CA ILE A 651 34.83 42.69 9.50
C ILE A 651 35.09 42.82 11.00
N ASP A 652 36.30 42.49 11.47
CA ASP A 652 36.66 42.53 12.89
C ASP A 652 37.25 43.89 13.31
N VAL A 653 37.50 44.75 12.32
CA VAL A 653 38.07 46.08 12.50
C VAL A 653 37.00 47.04 13.03
N ARG A 654 37.36 47.82 14.05
CA ARG A 654 36.51 48.84 14.68
C ARG A 654 37.24 50.18 14.73
N LEU A 655 36.49 51.27 14.91
CA LEU A 655 37.07 52.57 15.25
C LEU A 655 37.87 52.43 16.55
N GLU A 656 38.95 53.20 16.66
CA GLU A 656 39.86 53.22 17.82
C GLU A 656 40.74 51.96 17.99
N ASP A 657 40.60 50.94 17.12
CA ASP A 657 41.60 49.88 17.02
C ASP A 657 42.95 50.50 16.63
N GLN A 658 43.97 50.33 17.49
CA GLN A 658 45.29 50.92 17.30
C GLN A 658 46.40 50.05 17.88
N THR A 659 47.59 50.18 17.30
CA THR A 659 48.83 49.59 17.79
C THR A 659 49.94 50.64 17.78
N SER A 660 50.91 50.51 18.68
CA SER A 660 52.10 51.35 18.71
C SER A 660 53.32 50.48 18.48
N VAL A 661 54.11 50.83 17.46
CA VAL A 661 55.26 50.05 16.99
C VAL A 661 56.46 50.98 16.82
N GLU A 662 57.65 50.49 17.16
CA GLU A 662 58.89 51.13 16.72
C GLU A 662 59.07 50.85 15.23
N ALA A 663 59.31 51.90 14.43
CA ALA A 663 59.41 51.73 13.00
C ALA A 663 60.48 52.61 12.35
N THR A 664 61.08 52.07 11.29
CA THR A 664 61.86 52.87 10.35
C THR A 664 60.94 53.37 9.24
N VAL A 665 60.79 54.68 9.17
CA VAL A 665 60.03 55.38 8.13
C VAL A 665 60.95 55.67 6.96
N LEU A 666 60.53 55.22 5.78
CA LEU A 666 61.17 55.44 4.50
C LEU A 666 60.29 56.36 3.67
N ASN A 667 60.80 57.50 3.23
CA ASN A 667 60.14 58.35 2.24
C ASN A 667 61.00 58.40 0.97
N CYS A 668 60.46 57.89 -0.13
CA CYS A 668 61.07 57.90 -1.45
C CYS A 668 60.32 58.87 -2.35
N SER A 669 61.04 59.72 -3.08
CA SER A 669 60.42 60.70 -3.98
C SER A 669 61.36 61.07 -5.13
N VAL A 670 60.78 61.57 -6.22
CA VAL A 670 61.55 62.11 -7.35
C VAL A 670 61.97 63.55 -7.04
N GLY A 671 63.27 63.86 -7.20
CA GLY A 671 63.83 65.17 -6.84
C GLY A 671 63.24 66.36 -7.63
N ALA A 672 62.96 66.16 -8.92
CA ALA A 672 62.43 67.20 -9.81
C ALA A 672 60.92 67.07 -10.09
N PHE A 673 60.14 66.48 -9.17
CA PHE A 673 58.72 66.17 -9.41
C PHE A 673 57.89 67.38 -9.86
N ASP A 674 58.05 68.55 -9.21
CA ASP A 674 57.26 69.74 -9.54
C ASP A 674 57.60 70.32 -10.93
N ASP A 675 58.83 70.11 -11.41
CA ASP A 675 59.25 70.47 -12.76
C ASP A 675 58.65 69.52 -13.80
N ILE A 676 58.73 68.22 -13.52
CA ILE A 676 58.13 67.15 -14.34
C ILE A 676 56.61 67.37 -14.45
N ALA A 677 55.94 67.58 -13.31
CA ALA A 677 54.50 67.79 -13.23
C ALA A 677 54.03 69.03 -14.01
N ARG A 678 54.82 70.11 -14.06
CA ARG A 678 54.53 71.30 -14.87
C ARG A 678 54.67 71.06 -16.37
N SER A 679 55.46 70.07 -16.78
CA SER A 679 55.78 69.78 -18.18
C SER A 679 54.91 68.70 -18.84
N LEU A 680 54.14 67.94 -18.05
CA LEU A 680 53.31 66.82 -18.53
C LEU A 680 51.82 67.13 -18.43
N ARG A 681 51.01 66.57 -19.35
CA ARG A 681 49.54 66.61 -19.23
C ARG A 681 49.09 65.65 -18.13
N SER A 682 47.92 65.91 -17.53
CA SER A 682 47.39 65.10 -16.42
C SER A 682 47.39 63.58 -16.70
N ARG A 683 46.99 63.15 -17.90
CA ARG A 683 47.01 61.71 -18.27
C ARG A 683 48.43 61.13 -18.36
N GLU A 684 49.38 61.89 -18.90
CA GLU A 684 50.80 61.48 -18.97
C GLU A 684 51.38 61.40 -17.55
N MET A 685 51.02 62.34 -16.68
CA MET A 685 51.45 62.37 -15.28
C MET A 685 50.96 61.17 -14.48
N PHE A 686 49.66 60.81 -14.58
CA PHE A 686 49.13 59.62 -13.92
C PHE A 686 49.75 58.33 -14.46
N ARG A 687 50.08 58.24 -15.75
CA ARG A 687 50.83 57.10 -16.30
C ARG A 687 52.24 57.01 -15.74
N LEU A 688 52.97 58.13 -15.70
CA LEU A 688 54.31 58.18 -15.14
C LEU A 688 54.29 57.76 -13.66
N ILE A 689 53.37 58.32 -12.86
CA ILE A 689 53.20 57.94 -11.44
C ILE A 689 52.95 56.43 -11.33
N ASN A 690 51.99 55.88 -12.08
CA ASN A 690 51.66 54.46 -11.98
C ASN A 690 52.79 53.53 -12.47
N GLN A 691 53.57 53.94 -13.48
CA GLN A 691 54.73 53.20 -13.96
C GLN A 691 55.91 53.23 -12.97
N VAL A 692 56.11 54.36 -12.30
CA VAL A 692 57.12 54.49 -11.24
C VAL A 692 56.69 53.64 -10.04
N LEU A 693 55.46 53.83 -9.54
CA LEU A 693 54.94 53.07 -8.40
C LEU A 693 54.90 51.55 -8.65
N SER A 694 54.61 51.09 -9.87
CA SER A 694 54.63 49.64 -10.19
C SER A 694 56.02 49.01 -10.10
N ARG A 695 57.08 49.81 -10.05
CA ARG A 695 58.46 49.37 -9.83
C ARG A 695 58.94 49.60 -8.39
N LEU A 696 58.49 50.67 -7.74
CA LEU A 696 58.86 50.97 -6.35
C LEU A 696 58.14 50.08 -5.32
N VAL A 697 56.82 49.86 -5.50
CA VAL A 697 56.00 49.09 -4.55
C VAL A 697 56.52 47.66 -4.37
N PRO A 698 56.84 46.89 -5.43
CA PRO A 698 57.38 45.54 -5.26
C PRO A 698 58.70 45.48 -4.48
N VAL A 699 59.54 46.52 -4.54
CA VAL A 699 60.80 46.58 -3.76
C VAL A 699 60.49 46.73 -2.27
N VAL A 700 59.52 47.58 -1.92
CA VAL A 700 59.07 47.76 -0.54
C VAL A 700 58.43 46.46 -0.01
N ASP A 701 57.53 45.85 -0.78
CA ASP A 701 56.87 44.60 -0.40
C ASP A 701 57.88 43.46 -0.22
N ALA A 702 58.81 43.28 -1.16
CA ALA A 702 59.82 42.21 -1.13
C ALA A 702 60.86 42.39 0.00
N THR A 703 61.10 43.62 0.45
CA THR A 703 61.95 43.92 1.60
C THR A 703 61.20 43.87 2.93
N GLY A 704 59.88 43.66 2.90
CA GLY A 704 59.05 43.52 4.09
C GLY A 704 58.58 44.84 4.67
N GLY A 705 58.54 45.93 3.90
CA GLY A 705 57.90 47.18 4.29
C GLY A 705 56.39 47.16 4.11
N LEU A 706 55.70 48.13 4.72
CA LEU A 706 54.29 48.44 4.50
C LEU A 706 54.21 49.82 3.85
N VAL A 707 53.62 49.92 2.65
CA VAL A 707 53.34 51.22 2.02
C VAL A 707 52.18 51.87 2.76
N ASP A 708 52.45 53.02 3.41
CA ASP A 708 51.46 53.83 4.12
C ASP A 708 50.65 54.67 3.14
N ARG A 709 51.35 55.41 2.27
CA ARG A 709 50.73 56.28 1.26
C ARG A 709 51.65 56.57 0.08
N PHE A 710 51.03 56.95 -1.04
CA PHE A 710 51.76 57.45 -2.22
C PHE A 710 51.91 58.98 -2.15
N ASP A 711 53.10 59.49 -2.48
CA ASP A 711 53.40 60.93 -2.52
C ASP A 711 54.34 61.25 -3.68
N ARG A 712 54.01 62.25 -4.51
CA ARG A 712 54.86 62.84 -5.57
C ARG A 712 55.71 61.84 -6.39
N ALA A 713 55.06 60.90 -7.08
CA ALA A 713 55.71 59.81 -7.85
C ALA A 713 56.70 58.97 -7.01
N GLY A 714 56.38 58.81 -5.74
CA GLY A 714 57.10 58.03 -4.77
C GLY A 714 56.16 57.55 -3.68
N LEU A 715 56.71 57.12 -2.55
CA LEU A 715 55.95 56.46 -1.49
C LEU A 715 56.52 56.77 -0.12
N LEU A 716 55.66 56.69 0.89
CA LEU A 716 56.05 56.54 2.27
C LEU A 716 55.79 55.11 2.70
N ALA A 717 56.79 54.46 3.26
CA ALA A 717 56.72 53.11 3.79
C ALA A 717 57.24 53.02 5.21
N ILE A 718 56.76 52.01 5.94
CA ILE A 718 57.04 51.78 7.35
C ILE A 718 57.58 50.36 7.50
N TYR A 719 58.68 50.20 8.23
CA TYR A 719 59.31 48.93 8.55
C TYR A 719 59.32 48.72 10.06
N THR A 720 58.60 47.72 10.56
CA THR A 720 58.40 47.47 12.00
C THR A 720 59.34 46.41 12.60
N GLU A 721 59.84 45.48 11.79
CA GLU A 721 60.63 44.34 12.30
C GLU A 721 62.15 44.48 12.05
N ARG A 722 62.54 45.07 10.91
CA ARG A 722 63.89 44.95 10.33
C ARG A 722 64.39 46.31 9.80
N PRO A 723 65.09 47.13 10.60
CA PRO A 723 65.58 48.45 10.16
C PRO A 723 66.67 48.35 9.07
N ASP A 724 67.46 47.27 9.07
CA ASP A 724 68.44 46.95 8.02
C ASP A 724 67.77 46.83 6.64
N ARG A 725 66.59 46.21 6.58
CA ARG A 725 65.83 46.04 5.34
C ARG A 725 65.26 47.34 4.80
N ALA A 726 64.99 48.33 5.65
CA ALA A 726 64.58 49.66 5.20
C ALA A 726 65.72 50.36 4.45
N LEU A 727 66.97 50.23 4.92
CA LEU A 727 68.13 50.78 4.23
C LEU A 727 68.45 50.00 2.95
N ASP A 728 68.37 48.66 2.96
CA ASP A 728 68.50 47.85 1.75
C ASP A 728 67.45 48.24 0.70
N ALA A 729 66.21 48.48 1.12
CA ALA A 729 65.15 48.96 0.26
C ALA A 729 65.46 50.35 -0.29
N ALA A 730 65.95 51.28 0.53
CA ALA A 730 66.32 52.61 0.08
C ALA A 730 67.40 52.58 -1.01
N VAL A 731 68.45 51.76 -0.82
CA VAL A 731 69.51 51.55 -1.82
C VAL A 731 68.93 50.95 -3.10
N GLN A 732 68.10 49.90 -2.98
CA GLN A 732 67.47 49.27 -4.14
C GLN A 732 66.53 50.23 -4.88
N LEU A 733 65.74 51.04 -4.18
CA LEU A 733 64.81 52.02 -4.78
C LEU A 733 65.56 53.04 -5.64
N CYS A 734 66.69 53.56 -5.16
CA CYS A 734 67.56 54.45 -5.93
C CYS A 734 68.15 53.76 -7.18
N GLN A 735 68.44 52.45 -7.11
CA GLN A 735 69.01 51.68 -8.21
C GLN A 735 67.97 51.11 -9.20
N THR A 736 66.69 51.02 -8.80
CA THR A 736 65.62 50.32 -9.55
C THR A 736 65.26 51.02 -10.85
N LEU A 737 65.49 52.34 -10.95
CA LEU A 737 65.09 53.15 -12.08
C LEU A 737 66.27 53.84 -12.75
N ARG A 738 66.59 53.44 -13.99
CA ARG A 738 67.50 54.17 -14.87
C ARG A 738 66.72 55.05 -15.84
N PRO A 739 67.19 56.27 -16.19
CA PRO A 739 66.46 57.23 -17.02
C PRO A 739 66.02 56.70 -18.40
N ALA A 740 66.78 55.75 -18.95
CA ALA A 740 66.52 55.15 -20.26
C ALA A 740 65.31 54.19 -20.29
N GLN A 741 64.62 53.95 -19.16
CA GLN A 741 63.64 52.86 -19.02
C GLN A 741 62.18 53.32 -18.96
N LEU A 742 61.89 54.61 -19.17
CA LEU A 742 60.53 55.17 -19.13
C LEU A 742 60.32 56.16 -20.30
N GLU A 743 59.57 55.76 -21.34
CA GLU A 743 59.33 56.61 -22.52
C GLU A 743 58.62 57.91 -22.18
N GLU A 744 57.69 57.87 -21.22
CA GLU A 744 56.92 59.03 -20.76
C GLU A 744 57.76 60.09 -20.04
N ALA A 745 58.96 59.74 -19.56
CA ALA A 745 59.88 60.69 -18.94
C ALA A 745 60.53 61.64 -19.97
N LYS A 746 60.33 61.43 -21.29
CA LYS A 746 60.82 62.30 -22.38
C LYS A 746 62.31 62.66 -22.27
N GLY A 747 63.13 61.74 -21.75
CA GLY A 747 64.57 61.94 -21.55
C GLY A 747 64.95 62.77 -20.32
N GLN A 748 64.00 63.10 -19.43
CA GLN A 748 64.27 63.70 -18.13
C GLN A 748 64.82 62.65 -17.15
N ASP A 749 65.81 63.04 -16.37
CA ASP A 749 66.42 62.19 -15.35
C ASP A 749 65.49 62.08 -14.12
N LEU A 750 65.18 60.85 -13.72
CA LEU A 750 64.34 60.54 -12.57
C LEU A 750 65.23 60.13 -11.40
N ALA A 751 65.92 61.11 -10.82
CA ALA A 751 66.71 60.90 -9.62
C ALA A 751 65.77 60.72 -8.41
N PHE A 752 65.88 59.56 -7.76
CA PHE A 752 65.14 59.26 -6.54
C PHE A 752 65.96 59.62 -5.31
N HIS A 753 65.32 60.33 -4.40
CA HIS A 753 65.87 60.65 -3.10
C HIS A 753 65.04 59.94 -2.04
N VAL A 754 65.72 59.11 -1.25
CA VAL A 754 65.14 58.36 -0.15
C VAL A 754 65.63 58.95 1.16
N THR A 755 64.70 59.18 2.08
CA THR A 755 65.00 59.65 3.43
C THR A 755 64.55 58.61 4.45
N LEU A 756 65.37 58.38 5.47
CA LEU A 756 65.14 57.37 6.48
C LEU A 756 65.22 57.97 7.89
N SER A 757 64.16 57.76 8.67
CA SER A 757 64.15 58.11 10.08
C SER A 757 63.45 57.03 10.89
N ALA A 758 63.92 56.79 12.11
CA ALA A 758 63.39 55.74 12.97
C ALA A 758 62.95 56.27 14.32
N GLY A 759 61.82 55.74 14.79
CA GLY A 759 61.25 55.96 16.11
C GLY A 759 59.78 55.49 16.17
N PRO A 760 59.02 55.92 17.19
CA PRO A 760 57.69 55.40 17.44
C PRO A 760 56.70 55.82 16.34
N ALA A 761 55.85 54.87 15.95
CA ALA A 761 54.72 55.07 15.06
C ALA A 761 53.46 54.42 15.64
N MET A 762 52.35 55.16 15.61
CA MET A 762 51.04 54.64 15.98
C MET A 762 50.25 54.36 14.71
N ILE A 763 49.79 53.13 14.53
CA ILE A 763 48.96 52.71 13.40
C ILE A 763 47.58 52.44 13.97
N GLY A 764 46.55 53.10 13.45
CA GLY A 764 45.20 52.95 13.97
C GLY A 764 44.12 53.21 12.94
N ILE A 765 42.89 52.84 13.30
CA ILE A 765 41.71 53.01 12.46
C ILE A 765 40.96 54.25 12.90
N VAL A 766 40.84 55.20 11.97
CA VAL A 766 40.15 56.47 12.17
C VAL A 766 39.04 56.64 11.14
N GLY A 767 38.07 57.50 11.42
CA GLY A 767 36.99 57.83 10.49
C GLY A 767 35.62 57.85 11.17
N ALA A 768 34.60 57.44 10.43
CA ALA A 768 33.21 57.30 10.88
C ALA A 768 32.73 55.86 10.63
N GLU A 769 31.60 55.45 11.22
CA GLU A 769 31.11 54.06 11.15
C GLU A 769 31.03 53.51 9.71
N GLU A 770 30.68 54.34 8.73
CA GLU A 770 30.55 53.95 7.32
C GLU A 770 31.81 54.20 6.47
N ARG A 771 32.87 54.79 7.05
CA ARG A 771 34.12 55.10 6.35
C ARG A 771 35.30 55.01 7.31
N LEU A 772 36.01 53.90 7.24
CA LEU A 772 37.21 53.62 8.01
C LEU A 772 38.46 53.83 7.14
N GLU A 773 39.49 54.43 7.71
CA GLU A 773 40.80 54.61 7.10
C GLU A 773 41.87 54.20 8.09
N ALA A 774 42.85 53.41 7.63
CA ALA A 774 44.04 53.12 8.41
C ALA A 774 45.00 54.30 8.31
N MET A 775 45.38 54.85 9.45
CA MET A 775 46.24 56.03 9.54
C MET A 775 47.46 55.72 10.39
N THR A 776 48.63 56.12 9.89
CA THR A 776 49.86 56.16 10.68
C THR A 776 50.11 57.57 11.21
N ILE A 777 50.28 57.69 12.53
CA ILE A 777 50.68 58.92 13.22
C ILE A 777 52.10 58.71 13.76
N SER A 778 53.07 59.47 13.22
CA SER A 778 54.46 59.47 13.70
C SER A 778 55.16 60.77 13.32
N GLU A 779 55.91 61.35 14.27
CA GLU A 779 56.77 62.51 14.02
C GLU A 779 57.80 62.22 12.91
N HIS A 780 58.26 60.97 12.80
CA HIS A 780 59.24 60.54 11.81
C HIS A 780 58.68 60.53 10.37
N THR A 781 57.36 60.44 10.18
CA THR A 781 56.73 60.57 8.84
C THR A 781 56.76 62.01 8.32
N SER A 782 56.55 62.98 9.20
CA SER A 782 56.67 64.38 8.88
C SER A 782 58.13 64.81 8.77
N PHE A 783 59.01 64.24 9.61
CA PHE A 783 60.44 64.54 9.59
C PHE A 783 61.14 64.04 8.32
N THR A 784 60.86 62.82 7.87
CA THR A 784 61.40 62.31 6.58
C THR A 784 60.95 63.17 5.39
N SER A 785 59.69 63.61 5.39
CA SER A 785 59.18 64.57 4.40
C SER A 785 59.90 65.92 4.43
N PHE A 786 60.33 66.38 5.62
CA PHE A 786 61.17 67.57 5.80
C PHE A 786 62.61 67.36 5.32
N LEU A 787 63.20 66.19 5.54
CA LEU A 787 64.55 65.86 5.08
C LEU A 787 64.67 65.74 3.56
N ARG A 788 63.56 65.52 2.84
CA ARG A 788 63.56 65.31 1.40
C ARG A 788 64.18 66.49 0.60
N PRO A 789 63.74 67.75 0.77
CA PRO A 789 64.42 68.89 0.15
C PRO A 789 65.91 69.00 0.50
N LEU A 790 66.33 68.58 1.69
CA LEU A 790 67.75 68.53 2.06
C LEU A 790 68.47 67.45 1.24
N ALA A 791 67.92 66.25 1.14
CA ALA A 791 68.51 65.18 0.31
C ALA A 791 68.75 65.64 -1.13
N VAL A 792 67.78 66.34 -1.73
CA VAL A 792 67.92 66.95 -3.07
C VAL A 792 69.02 68.01 -3.10
N ARG A 793 69.01 68.97 -2.15
CA ARG A 793 69.97 70.09 -2.11
C ARG A 793 71.42 69.63 -1.93
N TYR A 794 71.63 68.63 -1.07
CA TYR A 794 72.96 68.06 -0.81
C TYR A 794 73.35 66.96 -1.81
N GLY A 795 72.46 66.58 -2.74
CA GLY A 795 72.73 65.53 -3.72
C GLY A 795 72.94 64.15 -3.10
N ALA A 796 72.21 63.86 -2.02
CA ALA A 796 72.19 62.55 -1.36
C ALA A 796 71.06 61.71 -1.96
N SER A 797 71.38 60.55 -2.53
CA SER A 797 70.36 59.60 -3.01
C SER A 797 69.66 58.92 -1.83
N VAL A 798 70.40 58.60 -0.77
CA VAL A 798 69.82 58.10 0.49
C VAL A 798 70.33 58.96 1.64
N LEU A 799 69.41 59.62 2.35
CA LEU A 799 69.70 60.44 3.52
C LEU A 799 69.10 59.78 4.76
N ILE A 800 69.94 59.27 5.65
CA ILE A 800 69.53 58.57 6.87
C ILE A 800 69.88 59.38 8.12
N THR A 801 68.95 59.42 9.06
CA THR A 801 69.17 60.01 10.39
C THR A 801 70.10 59.15 11.23
N GLY A 802 70.85 59.76 12.14
CA GLY A 802 71.76 59.05 13.03
C GLY A 802 71.03 58.09 13.95
N SER A 803 69.83 58.44 14.40
CA SER A 803 68.96 57.55 15.17
C SER A 803 68.60 56.28 14.39
N ALA A 804 68.27 56.40 13.10
CA ALA A 804 67.96 55.25 12.26
C ALA A 804 69.21 54.41 11.93
N ALA A 805 70.33 55.05 11.63
CA ALA A 805 71.59 54.36 11.35
C ALA A 805 72.09 53.55 12.56
N ALA A 806 71.88 54.04 13.78
CA ALA A 806 72.26 53.35 15.02
C ALA A 806 71.48 52.04 15.27
N LEU A 807 70.29 51.88 14.66
CA LEU A 807 69.51 50.64 14.74
C LEU A 807 69.99 49.56 13.77
N ILE A 808 70.90 49.89 12.85
CA ILE A 808 71.41 48.98 11.83
C ILE A 808 72.74 48.39 12.31
N PRO A 809 72.82 47.06 12.53
CA PRO A 809 74.07 46.43 12.93
C PRO A 809 75.17 46.68 11.89
N ASP A 810 76.39 46.95 12.35
CA ASP A 810 77.58 47.09 11.50
C ASP A 810 77.49 48.17 10.40
N PHE A 811 76.62 49.19 10.57
CA PHE A 811 76.30 50.23 9.57
C PHE A 811 77.54 50.77 8.83
N GLU A 812 78.55 51.25 9.55
CA GLU A 812 79.78 51.86 8.98
C GLU A 812 80.67 50.87 8.20
N THR A 813 80.50 49.56 8.39
CA THR A 813 81.27 48.53 7.66
C THR A 813 80.49 47.89 6.52
N ARG A 814 79.16 47.93 6.60
CA ARG A 814 78.25 47.32 5.61
C ARG A 814 77.86 48.30 4.51
N TYR A 815 77.78 49.58 4.83
CA TYR A 815 77.36 50.63 3.92
C TYR A 815 78.43 51.73 3.81
N HIS A 816 78.52 52.32 2.64
CA HIS A 816 79.34 53.49 2.39
C HIS A 816 78.53 54.75 2.67
N ALA A 817 78.86 55.38 3.79
CA ALA A 817 78.18 56.58 4.26
C ALA A 817 79.17 57.68 4.63
N ARG A 818 78.75 58.94 4.50
CA ARG A 818 79.49 60.10 5.01
C ARG A 818 78.58 61.03 5.80
N THR A 819 79.11 61.65 6.85
CA THR A 819 78.36 62.62 7.66
C THR A 819 78.12 63.90 6.87
N ILE A 820 76.85 64.26 6.67
CA ILE A 820 76.46 65.49 5.98
C ILE A 820 76.35 66.65 6.95
N GLY A 821 75.88 66.45 8.18
CA GLY A 821 75.69 67.53 9.16
C GLY A 821 74.63 67.18 10.20
N PHE A 822 74.08 68.21 10.84
CA PHE A 822 73.04 68.07 11.87
C PHE A 822 71.79 68.86 11.49
N VAL A 823 70.62 68.40 11.91
CA VAL A 823 69.34 69.12 11.83
C VAL A 823 68.80 69.26 13.25
N GLN A 824 68.28 70.43 13.61
CA GLN A 824 67.65 70.61 14.92
C GLN A 824 66.19 70.17 14.86
N MET A 825 65.80 69.20 15.67
CA MET A 825 64.40 68.83 15.89
C MET A 825 63.86 69.64 17.08
N ARG A 826 63.05 70.68 16.84
CA ARG A 826 62.60 71.61 17.90
C ARG A 826 61.70 70.94 18.92
N THR A 827 60.83 70.06 18.46
CA THR A 827 59.89 69.25 19.25
C THR A 827 60.59 68.35 20.26
N LEU A 828 61.76 67.82 19.90
CA LEU A 828 62.57 66.92 20.74
C LEU A 828 63.77 67.60 21.39
N ASP A 829 63.94 68.91 21.16
CA ASP A 829 65.09 69.73 21.56
C ASP A 829 66.45 69.03 21.36
N ARG A 830 66.62 68.37 20.20
CA ARG A 830 67.81 67.56 19.90
C ARG A 830 68.40 67.87 18.53
N LEU A 831 69.71 67.72 18.44
CA LEU A 831 70.43 67.74 17.16
C LEU A 831 70.48 66.32 16.59
N GLU A 832 69.81 66.12 15.46
CA GLU A 832 69.80 64.87 14.74
C GLU A 832 70.92 64.86 13.69
N ARG A 833 71.82 63.89 13.76
CA ARG A 833 72.89 63.73 12.76
C ARG A 833 72.31 63.18 11.45
N LEU A 834 72.85 63.60 10.32
CA LEU A 834 72.48 63.09 9.01
C LEU A 834 73.67 62.45 8.29
N TYR A 835 73.42 61.30 7.68
CA TYR A 835 74.36 60.56 6.84
C TYR A 835 73.85 60.50 5.39
N ASP A 836 74.73 60.78 4.44
CA ASP A 836 74.54 60.49 3.02
C ASP A 836 75.08 59.08 2.78
N VAL A 837 74.17 58.13 2.54
CA VAL A 837 74.51 56.74 2.17
C VAL A 837 74.56 56.67 0.65
N TYR A 838 75.75 56.51 0.11
CA TYR A 838 76.00 56.62 -1.33
C TYR A 838 76.15 55.25 -2.02
N ASP A 839 75.70 54.17 -1.37
CA ASP A 839 75.47 52.87 -2.03
C ASP A 839 74.36 52.91 -3.08
N GLY A 840 73.43 53.85 -2.95
CA GLY A 840 72.37 54.10 -3.93
C GLY A 840 72.82 54.91 -5.16
N ASP A 841 74.03 55.48 -5.13
CA ASP A 841 74.57 56.26 -6.24
C ASP A 841 75.12 55.36 -7.37
N ASP A 842 75.32 55.94 -8.55
CA ASP A 842 76.07 55.27 -9.61
C ASP A 842 77.53 55.01 -9.20
N GLU A 843 78.15 54.01 -9.83
CA GLU A 843 79.47 53.52 -9.44
C GLU A 843 80.55 54.61 -9.42
N LEU A 844 80.52 55.56 -10.37
CA LEU A 844 81.50 56.64 -10.46
C LEU A 844 81.31 57.67 -9.34
N THR A 845 80.06 58.04 -9.05
CA THR A 845 79.74 58.96 -7.95
C THR A 845 80.11 58.35 -6.59
N ARG A 846 79.81 57.06 -6.38
CA ARG A 846 80.18 56.32 -5.16
C ARG A 846 81.69 56.32 -4.93
N GLN A 847 82.49 55.97 -5.95
CA GLN A 847 83.95 55.95 -5.85
C GLN A 847 84.52 57.34 -5.50
N ARG A 848 84.00 58.39 -6.14
CA ARG A 848 84.46 59.77 -5.88
C ARG A 848 84.08 60.27 -4.48
N LYS A 849 82.88 59.92 -3.99
CA LYS A 849 82.47 60.23 -2.62
C LYS A 849 83.35 59.50 -1.60
N GLU A 850 83.70 58.25 -1.85
CA GLU A 850 84.62 57.48 -1.00
C GLU A 850 86.01 58.13 -0.93
N GLU A 851 86.61 58.47 -2.09
CA GLU A 851 87.93 59.12 -2.15
C GLU A 851 87.99 60.48 -1.43
N THR A 852 86.85 61.15 -1.32
CA THR A 852 86.73 62.49 -0.71
C THR A 852 86.14 62.48 0.69
N LYS A 853 85.63 61.35 1.19
CA LYS A 853 84.90 61.20 2.46
C LYS A 853 85.63 61.87 3.62
N ALA A 854 86.88 61.46 3.89
CA ALA A 854 87.64 61.97 5.02
C ALA A 854 87.88 63.49 4.98
N GLN A 855 88.09 64.05 3.79
CA GLN A 855 88.27 65.50 3.61
C GLN A 855 86.95 66.25 3.78
N PHE A 856 85.87 65.69 3.25
CA PHE A 856 84.53 66.25 3.34
C PHE A 856 84.02 66.28 4.79
N GLU A 857 84.09 65.17 5.52
CA GLU A 857 83.64 65.09 6.92
C GLU A 857 84.44 65.99 7.84
N ARG A 858 85.76 66.13 7.61
CA ARG A 858 86.59 67.09 8.34
C ARG A 858 86.18 68.53 8.03
N GLY A 859 85.82 68.83 6.77
CA GLY A 859 85.25 70.11 6.38
C GLY A 859 83.94 70.43 7.11
N VAL A 860 83.04 69.44 7.22
CA VAL A 860 81.78 69.56 7.99
C VAL A 860 82.07 69.80 9.47
N ALA A 861 83.02 69.08 10.07
CA ALA A 861 83.39 69.27 11.48
C ALA A 861 83.94 70.67 11.77
N LEU A 862 84.80 71.21 10.90
CA LEU A 862 85.31 72.57 11.01
C LEU A 862 84.20 73.61 10.82
N PHE A 863 83.29 73.37 9.86
CA PHE A 863 82.12 74.23 9.65
C PHE A 863 81.23 74.30 10.89
N CYS A 864 80.94 73.16 11.52
CA CYS A 864 80.20 73.10 12.79
C CYS A 864 80.94 73.78 13.95
N SER A 865 82.28 73.82 13.90
CA SER A 865 83.13 74.53 14.88
C SER A 865 83.28 76.02 14.57
N LYS A 866 82.56 76.53 13.55
CA LYS A 866 82.60 77.93 13.05
C LYS A 866 83.93 78.35 12.42
N GLU A 867 84.79 77.41 12.07
CA GLU A 867 86.06 77.64 11.37
C GLU A 867 85.82 77.68 9.85
N TYR A 868 85.05 78.68 9.39
CA TYR A 868 84.52 78.73 8.01
C TYR A 868 85.61 78.82 6.94
N TYR A 869 86.73 79.49 7.22
CA TYR A 869 87.84 79.63 6.28
C TYR A 869 88.53 78.29 6.01
N ASP A 870 88.85 77.52 7.04
CA ASP A 870 89.52 76.23 6.92
C ASP A 870 88.57 75.15 6.37
N ALA A 871 87.29 75.18 6.77
CA ALA A 871 86.24 74.37 6.17
C ALA A 871 86.14 74.62 4.66
N ARG A 872 86.12 75.90 4.25
CA ARG A 872 86.10 76.31 2.84
C ARG A 872 87.26 75.72 2.03
N LEU A 873 88.49 75.72 2.58
CA LEU A 873 89.64 75.14 1.89
C LEU A 873 89.46 73.63 1.65
N LEU A 874 88.93 72.89 2.63
CA LEU A 874 88.66 71.46 2.48
C LEU A 874 87.57 71.19 1.44
N PHE A 875 86.49 71.97 1.40
CA PHE A 875 85.44 71.80 0.38
C PHE A 875 85.94 72.11 -1.04
N ILE A 876 86.87 73.06 -1.21
CA ILE A 876 87.54 73.29 -2.50
C ILE A 876 88.35 72.06 -2.92
N GLU A 877 89.08 71.43 -2.00
CA GLU A 877 89.82 70.19 -2.29
C GLU A 877 88.90 69.02 -2.67
N VAL A 878 87.76 68.89 -2.01
CA VAL A 878 86.71 67.93 -2.41
C VAL A 878 86.23 68.21 -3.82
N LEU A 879 85.93 69.47 -4.17
CA LEU A 879 85.43 69.86 -5.49
C LEU A 879 86.47 69.73 -6.61
N LYS A 880 87.77 69.79 -6.30
CA LYS A 880 88.83 69.49 -7.28
C LYS A 880 88.78 68.04 -7.75
N LYS A 881 88.54 67.11 -6.81
CA LYS A 881 88.42 65.66 -7.07
C LYS A 881 87.04 65.28 -7.59
N HIS A 882 85.98 65.86 -7.04
CA HIS A 882 84.59 65.62 -7.41
C HIS A 882 83.85 66.94 -7.70
N ARG A 883 83.97 67.43 -8.94
CA ARG A 883 83.36 68.72 -9.35
C ARG A 883 81.84 68.78 -9.26
N GLN A 884 81.17 67.62 -9.22
CA GLN A 884 79.70 67.52 -9.20
C GLN A 884 79.13 67.34 -7.79
N ASP A 885 79.97 67.27 -6.75
CA ASP A 885 79.53 67.12 -5.36
C ASP A 885 78.66 68.31 -4.92
N GLN A 886 77.35 68.10 -4.82
CA GLN A 886 76.40 69.17 -4.49
C GLN A 886 76.54 69.59 -3.02
N ALA A 887 76.79 68.64 -2.11
CA ALA A 887 77.01 68.94 -0.71
C ALA A 887 78.23 69.84 -0.52
N ALA A 888 79.36 69.53 -1.18
CA ALA A 888 80.56 70.35 -1.07
C ALA A 888 80.39 71.75 -1.70
N LYS A 889 79.64 71.87 -2.81
CA LYS A 889 79.28 73.18 -3.38
C LYS A 889 78.42 74.01 -2.43
N HIS A 890 77.42 73.38 -1.82
CA HIS A 890 76.52 74.08 -0.91
C HIS A 890 77.26 74.52 0.35
N TYR A 891 78.08 73.64 0.93
CA TYR A 891 78.93 74.01 2.06
C TYR A 891 79.95 75.09 1.72
N LEU A 892 80.55 75.06 0.54
CA LEU A 892 81.43 76.14 0.07
C LEU A 892 80.69 77.49 0.01
N TYR A 893 79.46 77.49 -0.50
CA TYR A 893 78.59 78.67 -0.53
C TYR A 893 78.23 79.15 0.88
N LEU A 894 77.85 78.25 1.79
CA LEU A 894 77.55 78.59 3.19
C LEU A 894 78.79 79.15 3.91
N CYS A 895 79.97 78.54 3.71
CA CYS A 895 81.22 79.06 4.27
C CYS A 895 81.51 80.48 3.77
N ASP A 896 81.37 80.76 2.47
CA ASP A 896 81.59 82.11 1.90
C ASP A 896 80.54 83.11 2.38
N THR A 897 79.30 82.68 2.60
CA THR A 897 78.21 83.52 3.13
C THR A 897 78.48 83.87 4.60
N TYR A 898 78.69 82.87 5.46
CA TYR A 898 78.89 83.07 6.90
C TYR A 898 80.23 83.75 7.22
N TYR A 899 81.27 83.50 6.43
CA TYR A 899 82.55 84.22 6.53
C TYR A 899 82.40 85.72 6.19
N ARG A 900 81.44 86.13 5.35
CA ARG A 900 81.19 87.55 5.05
C ARG A 900 80.31 88.25 6.08
N GLU A 901 79.49 87.48 6.80
CA GLU A 901 78.55 87.97 7.81
C GLU A 901 79.19 88.19 9.20
N GLU A 902 80.53 88.10 9.28
CA GLU A 902 81.38 88.01 10.49
C GLU A 902 81.41 89.28 11.40
N ASN A 903 80.31 90.04 11.50
CA ASN A 903 80.13 91.11 12.49
C ASN A 903 78.71 91.14 13.11
N GLY A 904 78.19 90.00 13.57
CA GLY A 904 77.14 90.00 14.61
C GLY A 904 75.99 88.98 14.51
N GLY A 905 76.02 87.99 13.61
CA GLY A 905 74.97 86.95 13.54
C GLY A 905 75.31 85.69 14.33
N GLU A 906 74.40 85.21 15.19
CA GLU A 906 74.47 83.84 15.72
C GLU A 906 74.09 82.85 14.60
N HIS A 907 75.09 82.28 13.92
CA HIS A 907 74.85 81.23 12.94
C HIS A 907 74.67 79.87 13.64
N PRO A 908 73.60 79.12 13.31
CA PRO A 908 73.34 77.80 13.90
C PRO A 908 74.38 76.75 13.49
N VAL A 909 74.61 75.76 14.35
CA VAL A 909 75.53 74.61 14.10
C VAL A 909 74.85 73.51 13.24
N TRP A 910 73.55 73.66 12.99
CA TRP A 910 72.72 72.76 12.21
C TRP A 910 72.37 73.35 10.84
N LEU A 911 72.09 72.47 9.88
CA LEU A 911 71.75 72.80 8.51
C LEU A 911 70.40 73.50 8.41
N GLU A 912 69.38 72.92 9.03
CA GLU A 912 68.03 73.47 9.10
C GLU A 912 67.35 73.06 10.42
N SER A 913 66.28 73.75 10.78
CA SER A 913 65.51 73.51 12.00
C SER A 913 64.11 73.03 11.62
N TYR A 914 63.77 71.82 12.06
CA TYR A 914 62.47 71.17 11.90
C TYR A 914 61.52 71.57 13.02
#